data_AF-A0A3A8J0C0-F1
#
_entry.id   AF-A0A3A8J0C0-F1
#
_cell.length_a   1.000
_cell.length_b   1.000
_cell.length_c   1.000
_cell.angle_alpha   90.00
_cell.angle_beta   90.00
_cell.angle_gamma   90.00
#
_symmetry.space_group_name_H-M   'P 1'
#
loop_
_entity.id
_entity.type
_entity.pdbx_description
1 polymer ?
#
loop_
_entity_poly.entity_id
_entity_poly.type
_entity_poly.pdbx_seq_one_letter_code
_entity_poly.pdbx_strand_id
1 'polypeptide(L)'
;MSLRRKELQGRKSRSVWLLGAMLTLVGCSKEAAPTGTADARTARTGARVEAESGSSKLSELPAVEGLSTARVFAQKLEQETPLKETTAVHVKLVPPANKELEDSLVRVVGDPQDPVVLFRSDALAEMGAIPKSPGPGFFTLFSDVPDSEIQRRVDSEARVAKGEFGETTRETVLFNGRHPAARFEGLALEAQAFRGGGMVPIANCPVMPASTQAVWEKALLVRDAAVVQDPARTWDPCTGAGTKGGAWTFAHLMREMAQGSGTTAEDFVTKWLSRWLNDYTVNGDTVPARRKMYDEVIAPWATASGQLSSLQFNSASNTWQVLLSGPLDLDIAPFRLLSIVNRIDLASSTGGGYGGTSTAGELRFVFGLTQPSPWGAGTEASCNLKSFTAIFEYGVPLTGCQQVIDWARKWAQLGARASFDATYLAQLEAMTESVVLHGKAPNKGNQSALNQLRTNEIALVLPNGQWELREFQLVDENPATGTNTPSNGLLRAHTVALTPDDATHDFQTDPDVDDLVTSTIAGGLSGVTVPTQCAASFTVPHALNGNPFLGGNALVDVPTHWEAFSANPGVATDVCARKEFSGNTCNGCHFKDTDTTDLTGINNNAFTHISPTSGIPAKLSKFLTGGGTGFMFSVPDAQFGAGVTSWPFADLLRRHQRLYDIATCQTCGRFFALDAGFLVRMEEVAGAVPFDRLSGTPGELPFKVGPIRDLETMKQLLELRTSFAKEPRDTPLGFLRPPEPFVH
;
A
#
# COMPACT_ATOMS: atom_id res chain seq x y z
N MET A 1 40.66 -7.95 -47.11
CA MET A 1 41.99 -7.36 -47.39
C MET A 1 42.55 -6.84 -46.06
N SER A 2 43.74 -7.28 -45.65
CA SER A 2 44.96 -6.44 -45.56
C SER A 2 44.87 -5.36 -44.45
N LEU A 3 45.64 -5.39 -43.35
CA LEU A 3 46.83 -6.20 -42.99
C LEU A 3 46.96 -6.48 -41.46
N ARG A 4 48.04 -7.17 -41.07
CA ARG A 4 48.44 -7.64 -39.70
C ARG A 4 49.13 -6.54 -38.87
N ARG A 5 49.57 -6.65 -37.60
CA ARG A 5 49.38 -7.48 -36.35
C ARG A 5 50.72 -7.44 -35.58
N LYS A 6 50.72 -7.52 -34.22
CA LYS A 6 51.89 -7.56 -33.29
C LYS A 6 52.50 -6.18 -32.92
N GLU A 7 52.80 -5.82 -31.66
CA GLU A 7 53.53 -6.44 -30.51
C GLU A 7 55.06 -6.36 -30.60
N LEU A 8 55.72 -5.63 -29.68
CA LEU A 8 56.67 -6.17 -28.66
C LEU A 8 57.41 -5.11 -27.80
N GLN A 9 57.49 -5.40 -26.50
CA GLN A 9 58.51 -5.11 -25.44
C GLN A 9 59.60 -4.01 -25.59
N GLY A 10 59.83 -3.27 -24.50
CA GLY A 10 61.09 -2.55 -24.17
C GLY A 10 61.12 -2.04 -22.71
N ARG A 11 62.25 -2.17 -21.97
CA ARG A 11 62.32 -1.86 -20.51
C ARG A 11 63.75 -1.52 -20.03
N LYS A 12 63.88 -0.55 -19.08
CA LYS A 12 64.94 -0.33 -18.03
C LYS A 12 65.72 1.01 -18.09
N SER A 13 65.64 1.79 -17.00
CA SER A 13 66.74 2.38 -16.18
C SER A 13 66.08 3.01 -14.93
N ARG A 14 66.43 2.76 -13.65
CA ARG A 14 67.67 2.98 -12.86
C ARG A 14 68.05 4.47 -12.73
N SER A 15 68.35 5.04 -11.54
CA SER A 15 68.52 4.42 -10.18
C SER A 15 68.65 5.43 -9.00
N VAL A 16 68.31 5.01 -7.76
CA VAL A 16 68.98 5.34 -6.45
C VAL A 16 68.74 6.79 -5.89
N TRP A 17 68.78 7.17 -4.58
CA TRP A 17 69.41 6.69 -3.31
C TRP A 17 68.61 7.00 -1.98
N LEU A 18 69.25 6.73 -0.82
CA LEU A 18 69.12 7.10 0.64
C LEU A 18 68.02 8.07 1.19
N LEU A 19 67.48 8.04 2.45
CA LEU A 19 67.68 7.42 3.80
C LEU A 19 68.23 8.29 4.98
N GLY A 20 67.51 8.29 6.13
CA GLY A 20 67.92 8.78 7.49
C GLY A 20 67.25 10.09 7.96
N ALA A 21 66.92 10.36 9.23
CA ALA A 21 67.00 9.59 10.51
C ALA A 21 65.96 10.10 11.58
N MET A 22 66.01 9.63 12.84
CA MET A 22 65.00 9.83 13.93
C MET A 22 65.47 10.76 15.10
N LEU A 23 64.59 10.93 16.12
CA LEU A 23 64.82 11.27 17.57
C LEU A 23 64.85 12.77 18.00
N THR A 24 64.38 13.25 19.18
CA THR A 24 63.31 12.84 20.15
C THR A 24 63.07 13.92 21.25
N LEU A 25 61.86 13.93 21.88
CA LEU A 25 61.52 14.23 23.31
C LEU A 25 61.51 15.67 23.92
N VAL A 26 60.36 15.98 24.55
CA VAL A 26 60.10 16.70 25.84
C VAL A 26 60.27 18.24 25.96
N GLY A 27 59.22 18.91 26.48
CA GLY A 27 59.27 20.27 27.07
C GLY A 27 57.88 20.89 27.30
N CYS A 28 57.60 21.40 28.51
CA CYS A 28 56.31 21.99 28.93
C CYS A 28 56.57 23.16 29.91
N SER A 29 55.70 24.14 30.22
CA SER A 29 54.27 24.41 29.92
C SER A 29 54.11 25.93 29.59
N LYS A 30 53.05 26.74 29.83
CA LYS A 30 51.73 26.63 30.50
C LYS A 30 50.83 27.83 30.08
N GLU A 31 49.49 27.64 30.07
CA GLU A 31 48.42 28.66 29.90
C GLU A 31 48.40 29.54 28.61
N ALA A 32 47.25 29.97 28.07
CA ALA A 32 45.84 29.70 28.41
C ALA A 32 44.92 29.76 27.17
N ALA A 33 43.81 29.00 27.22
CA ALA A 33 42.58 29.11 26.43
C ALA A 33 42.64 29.08 24.87
N PRO A 34 42.00 28.07 24.27
CA PRO A 34 41.34 28.21 22.97
C PRO A 34 39.85 27.82 23.00
N THR A 35 39.08 28.32 22.03
CA THR A 35 37.69 27.96 21.78
C THR A 35 37.54 26.53 21.27
N GLY A 36 36.52 25.80 21.73
CA GLY A 36 36.25 24.43 21.29
C GLY A 36 35.59 24.35 19.92
N THR A 37 36.29 23.80 18.94
CA THR A 37 35.72 23.19 17.73
C THR A 37 35.87 21.67 17.84
N ALA A 38 34.77 20.93 17.78
CA ALA A 38 34.78 19.48 17.96
C ALA A 38 35.03 18.77 16.62
N ASP A 39 36.23 18.22 16.45
CA ASP A 39 36.61 17.48 15.25
C ASP A 39 36.36 15.96 15.38
N ALA A 40 36.31 15.27 14.24
CA ALA A 40 35.77 13.92 14.05
C ALA A 40 36.20 12.84 15.07
N ARG A 41 35.23 12.12 15.65
CA ARG A 41 35.46 10.85 16.37
C ARG A 41 35.43 9.66 15.41
N THR A 42 36.64 9.27 14.99
CA THR A 42 37.06 7.91 14.56
C THR A 42 35.99 6.82 14.45
N ALA A 43 35.76 6.36 13.22
CA ALA A 43 34.95 5.18 12.93
C ALA A 43 35.50 3.90 13.58
N ARG A 44 34.59 3.01 14.03
CA ARG A 44 34.90 1.62 14.40
C ARG A 44 34.66 0.70 13.21
N THR A 45 35.68 0.44 12.41
CA THR A 45 35.63 -0.54 11.31
C THR A 45 35.70 -1.98 11.83
N GLY A 46 34.63 -2.42 12.49
CA GLY A 46 34.35 -3.84 12.71
C GLY A 46 33.79 -4.44 11.42
N ALA A 47 34.60 -5.20 10.68
CA ALA A 47 34.19 -5.83 9.42
C ALA A 47 33.20 -7.00 9.66
N ARG A 48 31.93 -6.67 9.94
CA ARG A 48 30.80 -7.59 9.74
C ARG A 48 30.69 -7.81 8.23
N VAL A 49 30.74 -9.05 7.77
CA VAL A 49 30.44 -9.35 6.36
C VAL A 49 28.93 -9.14 6.20
N GLU A 50 28.56 -8.02 5.59
CA GLU A 50 27.18 -7.76 5.21
C GLU A 50 26.80 -8.76 4.11
N ALA A 51 25.78 -9.57 4.38
CA ALA A 51 25.25 -10.49 3.39
C ALA A 51 24.45 -9.65 2.37
N GLU A 52 24.94 -9.58 1.13
CA GLU A 52 24.26 -8.87 0.04
C GLU A 52 22.84 -9.40 -0.19
N SER A 53 21.94 -8.54 -0.65
CA SER A 53 20.56 -8.92 -0.96
C SER A 53 20.50 -9.91 -2.13
N GLY A 54 19.67 -10.93 -1.99
CA GLY A 54 19.68 -12.09 -2.88
C GLY A 54 18.29 -12.44 -3.42
N SER A 55 18.23 -12.96 -4.65
CA SER A 55 17.03 -13.63 -5.15
C SER A 55 17.16 -15.14 -4.99
N SER A 56 16.20 -15.74 -4.29
CA SER A 56 16.06 -17.19 -4.06
C SER A 56 14.77 -17.70 -4.72
N LYS A 57 14.63 -19.01 -4.94
CA LYS A 57 13.42 -19.57 -5.56
C LYS A 57 12.31 -19.76 -4.53
N LEU A 58 11.07 -19.53 -4.94
CA LEU A 58 9.89 -19.83 -4.11
C LEU A 58 9.78 -21.33 -3.76
N SER A 59 10.36 -22.21 -4.57
CA SER A 59 10.47 -23.65 -4.29
C SER A 59 11.34 -23.99 -3.06
N GLU A 60 12.13 -23.04 -2.55
CA GLU A 60 12.94 -23.18 -1.34
C GLU A 60 12.12 -22.90 -0.06
N LEU A 61 10.89 -22.36 -0.19
CA LEU A 61 9.97 -22.16 0.93
C LEU A 61 9.47 -23.52 1.51
N PRO A 62 9.25 -23.59 2.83
CA PRO A 62 8.69 -24.79 3.46
C PRO A 62 7.28 -25.07 2.94
N ALA A 63 6.95 -26.35 2.76
CA ALA A 63 5.60 -26.77 2.40
C ALA A 63 4.71 -26.90 3.66
N VAL A 64 3.46 -26.45 3.57
CA VAL A 64 2.43 -26.60 4.62
C VAL A 64 1.12 -27.12 4.03
N GLU A 65 0.28 -27.72 4.86
CA GLU A 65 -1.02 -28.25 4.43
C GLU A 65 -2.02 -27.11 4.14
N GLY A 66 -2.80 -27.22 3.06
CA GLY A 66 -3.80 -26.20 2.72
C GLY A 66 -4.87 -26.00 3.80
N LEU A 67 -5.15 -27.02 4.62
CA LEU A 67 -6.07 -26.87 5.75
C LEU A 67 -5.49 -26.00 6.89
N SER A 68 -4.16 -25.95 7.07
CA SER A 68 -3.53 -25.07 8.06
C SER A 68 -3.43 -23.61 7.62
N THR A 69 -3.66 -23.31 6.34
CA THR A 69 -3.74 -21.92 5.82
C THR A 69 -5.17 -21.37 5.87
N ALA A 70 -6.20 -22.22 5.93
CA ALA A 70 -7.59 -21.79 6.06
C ALA A 70 -7.83 -20.91 7.30
N ARG A 71 -8.56 -19.80 7.12
CA ARG A 71 -8.98 -18.88 8.20
C ARG A 71 -10.49 -18.69 8.29
N VAL A 72 -11.22 -19.15 7.27
CA VAL A 72 -12.68 -19.05 7.20
C VAL A 72 -13.27 -20.43 6.93
N PHE A 73 -14.35 -20.77 7.63
CA PHE A 73 -15.14 -21.99 7.42
C PHE A 73 -16.62 -21.63 7.35
N ALA A 74 -17.41 -22.41 6.60
CA ALA A 74 -18.86 -22.25 6.53
C ALA A 74 -19.56 -23.59 6.76
N GLN A 75 -20.68 -23.58 7.49
CA GLN A 75 -21.58 -24.74 7.64
C GLN A 75 -23.03 -24.27 7.60
N LYS A 76 -23.93 -25.09 7.04
CA LYS A 76 -25.37 -24.85 7.16
C LYS A 76 -25.82 -25.03 8.61
N LEU A 77 -26.77 -24.21 9.03
CA LEU A 77 -27.45 -24.37 10.33
C LEU A 77 -28.51 -25.48 10.21
N GLU A 78 -28.80 -26.15 11.33
CA GLU A 78 -29.93 -27.11 11.40
C GLU A 78 -31.29 -26.40 11.37
N GLN A 79 -31.34 -25.13 11.79
CA GLN A 79 -32.53 -24.27 11.76
C GLN A 79 -32.10 -22.84 11.38
N GLU A 80 -32.98 -22.12 10.67
CA GLU A 80 -32.75 -20.70 10.35
C GLU A 80 -32.67 -19.84 11.62
N THR A 81 -31.83 -18.80 11.63
CA THR A 81 -31.90 -17.80 12.70
C THR A 81 -33.21 -17.02 12.63
N PRO A 82 -33.62 -16.30 13.69
CA PRO A 82 -34.74 -15.37 13.62
C PRO A 82 -34.63 -14.28 12.52
N LEU A 83 -33.41 -13.99 12.04
CA LEU A 83 -33.12 -13.10 10.91
C LEU A 83 -33.14 -13.80 9.54
N LYS A 84 -33.52 -15.07 9.46
CA LYS A 84 -33.48 -15.91 8.24
C LYS A 84 -32.09 -16.13 7.66
N GLU A 85 -31.08 -16.13 8.52
CA GLU A 85 -29.73 -16.56 8.16
C GLU A 85 -29.70 -18.10 8.18
N THR A 86 -29.05 -18.70 7.17
CA THR A 86 -29.06 -20.16 6.93
C THR A 86 -27.73 -20.84 7.22
N THR A 87 -26.69 -20.04 7.46
CA THR A 87 -25.28 -20.47 7.43
C THR A 87 -24.50 -19.81 8.58
N ALA A 88 -23.75 -20.61 9.33
CA ALA A 88 -22.73 -20.10 10.23
C ALA A 88 -21.41 -19.96 9.46
N VAL A 89 -20.77 -18.80 9.58
CA VAL A 89 -19.49 -18.46 8.95
C VAL A 89 -18.48 -18.18 10.06
N HIS A 90 -17.53 -19.09 10.24
CA HIS A 90 -16.49 -19.02 11.26
C HIS A 90 -15.25 -18.35 10.70
N VAL A 91 -14.68 -17.44 11.46
CA VAL A 91 -13.53 -16.62 11.11
C VAL A 91 -12.51 -16.72 12.23
N LYS A 92 -11.26 -17.06 11.89
CA LYS A 92 -10.16 -17.01 12.85
C LYS A 92 -9.69 -15.56 12.99
N LEU A 93 -9.95 -14.97 14.15
CA LEU A 93 -9.46 -13.63 14.49
C LEU A 93 -7.98 -13.70 14.90
N VAL A 94 -7.27 -12.58 14.78
CA VAL A 94 -6.02 -12.38 15.54
C VAL A 94 -6.34 -12.18 17.02
N PRO A 95 -5.35 -12.37 17.92
CA PRO A 95 -5.44 -11.90 19.30
C PRO A 95 -5.79 -10.39 19.37
N PRO A 96 -6.45 -9.92 20.44
CA PRO A 96 -6.86 -8.52 20.55
C PRO A 96 -5.69 -7.53 20.60
N ALA A 97 -5.97 -6.28 20.24
CA ALA A 97 -5.15 -5.15 20.67
C ALA A 97 -5.32 -4.91 22.19
N ASN A 98 -6.56 -4.90 22.70
CA ASN A 98 -6.83 -4.89 24.14
C ASN A 98 -6.85 -6.31 24.72
N LYS A 99 -5.75 -6.73 25.35
CA LYS A 99 -5.57 -8.08 25.93
C LYS A 99 -6.64 -8.48 26.97
N GLU A 100 -7.35 -7.54 27.60
CA GLU A 100 -8.51 -7.86 28.44
C GLU A 100 -9.62 -8.62 27.70
N LEU A 101 -9.71 -8.44 26.37
CA LEU A 101 -10.69 -9.05 25.47
C LEU A 101 -10.29 -10.45 24.97
N GLU A 102 -9.16 -11.01 25.40
CA GLU A 102 -8.66 -12.32 24.92
C GLU A 102 -9.61 -13.47 25.27
N ASP A 103 -10.22 -13.43 26.46
CA ASP A 103 -11.21 -14.43 26.90
C ASP A 103 -12.64 -14.18 26.38
N SER A 104 -12.89 -13.04 25.74
CA SER A 104 -14.26 -12.58 25.45
C SER A 104 -15.00 -13.53 24.50
N LEU A 105 -16.24 -13.86 24.87
CA LEU A 105 -17.17 -14.69 24.09
C LEU A 105 -17.82 -13.91 22.93
N VAL A 106 -17.87 -12.59 23.04
CA VAL A 106 -18.33 -11.68 21.99
C VAL A 106 -17.18 -10.76 21.59
N ARG A 107 -17.13 -10.35 20.32
CA ARG A 107 -16.13 -9.42 19.79
C ARG A 107 -16.79 -8.43 18.84
N VAL A 108 -16.45 -7.15 18.98
CA VAL A 108 -16.92 -6.08 18.08
C VAL A 108 -15.71 -5.46 17.38
N VAL A 109 -15.81 -5.26 16.07
CA VAL A 109 -14.76 -4.68 15.21
C VAL A 109 -15.37 -3.79 14.12
N GLY A 110 -14.55 -2.91 13.54
CA GLY A 110 -15.00 -1.93 12.54
C GLY A 110 -15.34 -0.56 13.12
N ASP A 111 -16.21 0.18 12.44
CA ASP A 111 -16.73 1.47 12.89
C ASP A 111 -17.83 1.28 13.96
N PRO A 112 -17.80 1.98 15.10
CA PRO A 112 -18.91 1.97 16.08
C PRO A 112 -20.29 2.33 15.51
N GLN A 113 -20.36 3.06 14.38
CA GLN A 113 -21.60 3.40 13.67
C GLN A 113 -22.08 2.30 12.69
N ASP A 114 -21.19 1.39 12.31
CA ASP A 114 -21.42 0.27 11.39
C ASP A 114 -20.75 -1.04 11.91
N PRO A 115 -21.10 -1.50 13.12
CA PRO A 115 -20.31 -2.49 13.84
C PRO A 115 -20.47 -3.91 13.30
N VAL A 116 -19.36 -4.63 13.23
CA VAL A 116 -19.35 -6.09 12.99
C VAL A 116 -19.21 -6.79 14.33
N VAL A 117 -20.21 -7.61 14.68
CA VAL A 117 -20.27 -8.35 15.96
C VAL A 117 -20.14 -9.85 15.69
N LEU A 118 -19.10 -10.46 16.24
CA LEU A 118 -18.81 -11.89 16.11
C LEU A 118 -18.89 -12.62 17.46
N PHE A 119 -19.27 -13.89 17.42
CA PHE A 119 -19.59 -14.72 18.59
C PHE A 119 -18.70 -15.96 18.66
N ARG A 120 -18.02 -16.23 19.78
CA ARG A 120 -17.05 -17.34 19.92
C ARG A 120 -17.68 -18.68 19.55
N SER A 121 -17.06 -19.39 18.61
CA SER A 121 -17.67 -20.57 17.96
C SER A 121 -17.86 -21.72 18.94
N ASP A 122 -16.90 -21.93 19.84
CA ASP A 122 -16.99 -22.99 20.87
C ASP A 122 -18.23 -22.79 21.78
N ALA A 123 -18.48 -21.54 22.20
CA ALA A 123 -19.61 -21.17 23.05
C ALA A 123 -20.97 -21.27 22.31
N LEU A 124 -21.02 -20.92 21.01
CA LEU A 124 -22.22 -21.14 20.20
C LEU A 124 -22.53 -22.65 20.04
N ALA A 125 -21.51 -23.48 19.91
CA ALA A 125 -21.69 -24.94 19.80
C ALA A 125 -22.13 -25.55 21.14
N GLU A 126 -21.57 -25.07 22.27
CA GLU A 126 -22.01 -25.45 23.62
C GLU A 126 -23.49 -25.12 23.88
N MET A 127 -23.96 -23.96 23.39
CA MET A 127 -25.36 -23.55 23.46
C MET A 127 -26.27 -24.20 22.40
N GLY A 128 -25.73 -25.03 21.49
CA GLY A 128 -26.49 -25.63 20.39
C GLY A 128 -26.97 -24.65 19.31
N ALA A 129 -26.41 -23.44 19.27
CA ALA A 129 -26.75 -22.41 18.28
C ALA A 129 -26.06 -22.62 16.92
N ILE A 130 -25.04 -23.48 16.85
CA ILE A 130 -24.40 -23.98 15.63
C ILE A 130 -24.10 -25.49 15.79
N PRO A 131 -23.97 -26.27 14.70
CA PRO A 131 -23.74 -27.71 14.80
C PRO A 131 -22.38 -28.08 15.43
N LYS A 132 -21.30 -27.37 15.07
CA LYS A 132 -19.91 -27.63 15.52
C LYS A 132 -19.08 -26.35 15.55
N SER A 133 -18.02 -26.32 16.35
CA SER A 133 -16.96 -25.30 16.28
C SER A 133 -15.76 -25.80 15.46
N PRO A 134 -15.03 -24.92 14.73
CA PRO A 134 -13.69 -25.23 14.21
C PRO A 134 -12.61 -25.26 15.30
N GLY A 135 -12.94 -24.80 16.52
CA GLY A 135 -12.06 -24.80 17.69
C GLY A 135 -11.60 -23.39 18.13
N PRO A 136 -10.60 -23.32 19.03
CA PRO A 136 -10.20 -22.07 19.68
C PRO A 136 -9.75 -20.95 18.72
N GLY A 137 -10.15 -19.73 19.06
CA GLY A 137 -9.84 -18.50 18.29
C GLY A 137 -10.75 -18.24 17.09
N PHE A 138 -11.70 -19.13 16.78
CA PHE A 138 -12.72 -18.88 15.77
C PHE A 138 -13.95 -18.18 16.36
N PHE A 139 -14.37 -17.09 15.74
CA PHE A 139 -15.62 -16.40 16.02
C PHE A 139 -16.56 -16.49 14.82
N THR A 140 -17.86 -16.48 15.06
CA THR A 140 -18.91 -16.75 14.06
C THR A 140 -19.68 -15.49 13.73
N LEU A 141 -19.93 -15.29 12.44
CA LEU A 141 -21.00 -14.47 11.89
C LEU A 141 -22.08 -15.39 11.33
N PHE A 142 -23.33 -14.93 11.37
CA PHE A 142 -24.44 -15.61 10.72
C PHE A 142 -24.72 -14.95 9.36
N SER A 143 -25.11 -15.75 8.38
CA SER A 143 -25.26 -15.33 6.99
C SER A 143 -26.30 -16.16 6.25
N ASP A 144 -26.88 -15.64 5.17
CA ASP A 144 -27.38 -16.51 4.11
C ASP A 144 -26.31 -16.69 3.00
N VAL A 145 -26.01 -17.94 2.69
CA VAL A 145 -25.10 -18.36 1.62
C VAL A 145 -25.86 -19.32 0.72
N PRO A 146 -26.36 -18.87 -0.45
CA PRO A 146 -27.24 -19.68 -1.28
C PRO A 146 -26.46 -20.76 -2.03
N ASP A 147 -27.13 -21.88 -2.30
CA ASP A 147 -26.57 -23.03 -3.03
C ASP A 147 -26.09 -22.71 -4.46
N SER A 148 -26.61 -21.62 -5.05
CA SER A 148 -26.16 -21.06 -6.32
C SER A 148 -24.75 -20.48 -6.24
N GLU A 149 -24.37 -19.85 -5.15
CA GLU A 149 -23.02 -19.29 -4.94
C GLU A 149 -21.98 -20.39 -4.70
N ILE A 150 -22.38 -21.43 -3.96
CA ILE A 150 -21.60 -22.66 -3.81
C ILE A 150 -21.36 -23.33 -5.17
N GLN A 151 -22.41 -23.47 -5.99
CA GLN A 151 -22.27 -24.04 -7.33
C GLN A 151 -21.41 -23.15 -8.24
N ARG A 152 -21.59 -21.83 -8.20
CA ARG A 152 -20.78 -20.86 -8.96
C ARG A 152 -19.28 -20.96 -8.64
N ARG A 153 -18.91 -21.17 -7.36
CA ARG A 153 -17.51 -21.39 -6.95
C ARG A 153 -16.96 -22.72 -7.51
N VAL A 154 -17.73 -23.81 -7.48
CA VAL A 154 -17.34 -25.09 -8.08
C VAL A 154 -17.19 -24.99 -9.62
N ASP A 155 -18.14 -24.34 -10.29
CA ASP A 155 -18.11 -24.13 -11.74
C ASP A 155 -16.92 -23.23 -12.14
N SER A 156 -16.56 -22.26 -11.29
CA SER A 156 -15.38 -21.41 -11.43
C SER A 156 -14.07 -22.20 -11.32
N GLU A 157 -13.91 -23.03 -10.29
CA GLU A 157 -12.76 -23.96 -10.16
C GLU A 157 -12.63 -24.84 -11.41
N ALA A 158 -13.75 -25.39 -11.90
CA ALA A 158 -13.80 -26.24 -13.09
C ALA A 158 -13.54 -25.50 -14.41
N ARG A 159 -13.55 -24.15 -14.43
CA ARG A 159 -13.14 -23.32 -15.57
C ARG A 159 -11.66 -22.93 -15.48
N VAL A 160 -11.17 -22.60 -14.27
CA VAL A 160 -9.73 -22.38 -14.00
C VAL A 160 -8.93 -23.64 -14.33
N ALA A 161 -9.37 -24.82 -13.88
CA ALA A 161 -8.70 -26.10 -14.15
C ALA A 161 -8.71 -26.53 -15.64
N LYS A 162 -9.44 -25.82 -16.51
CA LYS A 162 -9.41 -25.98 -17.98
C LYS A 162 -8.52 -24.95 -18.68
N GLY A 163 -7.84 -24.09 -17.93
CA GLY A 163 -6.92 -23.09 -18.45
C GLY A 163 -7.58 -21.84 -19.02
N GLU A 164 -8.78 -21.45 -18.55
CA GLU A 164 -9.47 -20.22 -19.02
C GLU A 164 -8.56 -18.98 -18.98
N PHE A 165 -7.73 -18.86 -17.94
CA PHE A 165 -6.84 -17.73 -17.72
C PHE A 165 -5.37 -18.02 -18.06
N GLY A 166 -5.11 -19.08 -18.84
CA GLY A 166 -3.77 -19.52 -19.24
C GLY A 166 -3.32 -20.81 -18.55
N GLU A 167 -2.00 -21.03 -18.50
CA GLU A 167 -1.39 -22.18 -17.79
C GLU A 167 -1.74 -22.17 -16.30
N THR A 168 -1.80 -23.36 -15.68
CA THR A 168 -2.30 -23.55 -14.31
C THR A 168 -1.28 -24.20 -13.39
N THR A 169 -1.24 -23.77 -12.13
CA THR A 169 -0.48 -24.40 -11.05
C THR A 169 -1.41 -24.85 -9.92
N ARG A 170 -0.95 -25.78 -9.08
CA ARG A 170 -1.54 -26.07 -7.76
C ARG A 170 -0.81 -25.36 -6.62
N GLU A 171 0.46 -25.00 -6.84
CA GLU A 171 1.29 -24.37 -5.83
C GLU A 171 0.89 -22.90 -5.62
N THR A 172 0.48 -22.60 -4.40
CA THR A 172 0.18 -21.26 -3.87
C THR A 172 1.24 -20.90 -2.83
N VAL A 173 1.47 -19.60 -2.61
CA VAL A 173 2.40 -19.09 -1.60
C VAL A 173 1.61 -18.50 -0.45
N LEU A 174 1.93 -18.90 0.78
CA LEU A 174 1.43 -18.25 1.97
C LEU A 174 2.25 -16.99 2.22
N PHE A 175 1.60 -15.84 2.16
CA PHE A 175 2.17 -14.56 2.57
C PHE A 175 1.78 -14.24 4.00
N ASN A 176 2.77 -13.83 4.81
CA ASN A 176 2.54 -13.14 6.07
C ASN A 176 2.89 -11.67 5.84
N GLY A 177 1.87 -10.81 5.80
CA GLY A 177 2.03 -9.43 5.35
C GLY A 177 2.58 -9.36 3.92
N ARG A 178 3.70 -8.65 3.75
CA ARG A 178 4.41 -8.52 2.45
C ARG A 178 5.31 -9.73 2.13
N HIS A 179 5.44 -10.71 3.04
CA HIS A 179 6.53 -11.70 3.04
C HIS A 179 6.09 -13.12 2.67
N PRO A 180 6.65 -13.73 1.59
CA PRO A 180 6.54 -15.17 1.34
C PRO A 180 7.08 -16.00 2.51
N ALA A 181 6.25 -16.88 3.08
CA ALA A 181 6.59 -17.63 4.30
C ALA A 181 6.52 -19.16 4.13
N ALA A 182 5.62 -19.65 3.27
CA ALA A 182 5.47 -21.07 2.96
C ALA A 182 4.84 -21.28 1.57
N ARG A 183 4.79 -22.52 1.09
CA ARG A 183 4.05 -22.95 -0.10
C ARG A 183 3.01 -24.03 0.25
N PHE A 184 1.86 -24.03 -0.42
CA PHE A 184 0.75 -24.96 -0.15
C PHE A 184 -0.09 -25.22 -1.40
N GLU A 185 -0.86 -26.33 -1.42
CA GLU A 185 -1.93 -26.54 -2.40
C GLU A 185 -3.27 -26.05 -1.81
N GLY A 186 -4.08 -25.36 -2.61
CA GLY A 186 -5.41 -24.88 -2.21
C GLY A 186 -6.43 -26.00 -2.03
N LEU A 187 -7.63 -25.68 -1.55
CA LEU A 187 -8.69 -26.65 -1.26
C LEU A 187 -9.91 -26.44 -2.17
N ALA A 188 -10.44 -27.54 -2.69
CA ALA A 188 -11.68 -27.55 -3.44
C ALA A 188 -12.88 -27.24 -2.51
N LEU A 189 -13.88 -26.50 -2.99
CA LEU A 189 -15.10 -26.32 -2.21
C LEU A 189 -15.95 -27.59 -2.23
N GLU A 190 -16.04 -28.30 -1.10
CA GLU A 190 -16.83 -29.52 -0.93
C GLU A 190 -18.34 -29.25 -0.88
N ALA A 191 -18.94 -28.89 -2.03
CA ALA A 191 -20.34 -28.51 -2.14
C ALA A 191 -21.33 -29.57 -1.63
N GLN A 192 -21.00 -30.86 -1.73
CA GLN A 192 -21.85 -31.93 -1.15
C GLN A 192 -21.76 -31.97 0.39
N ALA A 193 -20.57 -31.75 0.97
CA ALA A 193 -20.41 -31.69 2.41
C ALA A 193 -21.18 -30.48 2.98
N PHE A 194 -21.02 -29.29 2.40
CA PHE A 194 -21.73 -28.08 2.82
C PHE A 194 -23.27 -28.24 2.79
N ARG A 195 -23.81 -28.79 1.70
CA ARG A 195 -25.24 -29.12 1.56
C ARG A 195 -25.73 -30.13 2.60
N GLY A 196 -24.85 -31.03 3.06
CA GLY A 196 -25.11 -32.00 4.12
C GLY A 196 -24.88 -31.49 5.55
N GLY A 197 -24.73 -30.18 5.77
CA GLY A 197 -24.41 -29.60 7.09
C GLY A 197 -22.95 -29.76 7.53
N GLY A 198 -22.08 -30.21 6.63
CA GLY A 198 -20.64 -30.28 6.84
C GLY A 198 -19.98 -28.91 6.87
N MET A 199 -19.02 -28.74 7.77
CA MET A 199 -18.20 -27.55 7.90
C MET A 199 -17.06 -27.58 6.87
N VAL A 200 -17.14 -26.70 5.87
CA VAL A 200 -16.18 -26.64 4.76
C VAL A 200 -15.26 -25.41 4.87
N PRO A 201 -13.97 -25.51 4.52
CA PRO A 201 -13.07 -24.36 4.49
C PRO A 201 -13.39 -23.46 3.29
N ILE A 202 -13.44 -22.15 3.53
CA ILE A 202 -13.41 -21.13 2.47
C ILE A 202 -11.95 -20.73 2.27
N ALA A 203 -11.28 -21.40 1.34
CA ALA A 203 -9.86 -21.26 1.04
C ALA A 203 -9.60 -21.02 -0.45
N ASN A 204 -8.36 -20.69 -0.81
CA ASN A 204 -7.92 -20.55 -2.20
C ASN A 204 -8.22 -21.83 -3.01
N CYS A 205 -8.50 -21.66 -4.31
CA CYS A 205 -8.81 -22.76 -5.21
C CYS A 205 -7.67 -23.80 -5.28
N PRO A 206 -7.97 -25.10 -5.49
CA PRO A 206 -6.96 -26.17 -5.57
C PRO A 206 -6.11 -26.10 -6.85
N VAL A 207 -6.55 -25.30 -7.82
CA VAL A 207 -5.83 -24.95 -9.04
C VAL A 207 -6.02 -23.45 -9.24
N MET A 208 -4.94 -22.74 -9.55
CA MET A 208 -4.95 -21.31 -9.92
C MET A 208 -4.11 -21.09 -11.19
N PRO A 209 -4.28 -19.97 -11.91
CA PRO A 209 -3.41 -19.63 -13.03
C PRO A 209 -1.95 -19.44 -12.61
N ALA A 210 -1.02 -19.74 -13.50
CA ALA A 210 0.41 -19.60 -13.27
C ALA A 210 0.84 -18.13 -13.34
N SER A 211 1.56 -17.67 -12.31
CA SER A 211 2.03 -16.28 -12.24
C SER A 211 3.16 -16.01 -13.23
N THR A 212 2.83 -15.34 -14.33
CA THR A 212 3.77 -14.96 -15.40
C THR A 212 3.94 -13.44 -15.53
N GLN A 213 5.11 -13.00 -16.03
CA GLN A 213 5.37 -11.58 -16.30
C GLN A 213 4.33 -10.98 -17.26
N ALA A 214 3.92 -11.75 -18.28
CA ALA A 214 2.89 -11.31 -19.21
C ALA A 214 1.54 -11.02 -18.50
N VAL A 215 1.13 -11.83 -17.53
CA VAL A 215 -0.09 -11.56 -16.73
C VAL A 215 0.12 -10.31 -15.86
N TRP A 216 1.30 -10.14 -15.25
CA TRP A 216 1.62 -8.93 -14.48
C TRP A 216 1.50 -7.66 -15.34
N GLU A 217 2.03 -7.70 -16.57
CA GLU A 217 2.04 -6.59 -17.54
C GLU A 217 0.68 -6.34 -18.24
N LYS A 218 -0.30 -7.24 -18.06
CA LYS A 218 -1.67 -7.11 -18.58
C LYS A 218 -2.76 -6.90 -17.51
N ALA A 219 -2.47 -7.20 -16.24
CA ALA A 219 -3.50 -7.21 -15.19
C ALA A 219 -3.13 -6.52 -13.87
N LEU A 220 -1.85 -6.18 -13.64
CA LEU A 220 -1.37 -5.66 -12.34
C LEU A 220 -0.57 -4.36 -12.47
N LEU A 221 0.47 -4.33 -13.31
CA LEU A 221 1.28 -3.15 -13.62
C LEU A 221 1.45 -3.06 -15.14
N VAL A 222 0.47 -2.44 -15.79
CA VAL A 222 0.35 -2.32 -17.25
C VAL A 222 1.23 -1.18 -17.73
N ARG A 223 2.38 -1.53 -18.34
CA ARG A 223 3.47 -0.63 -18.76
C ARG A 223 3.88 -0.77 -20.22
N ASP A 224 3.24 -1.67 -20.96
CA ASP A 224 3.61 -1.96 -22.36
C ASP A 224 3.38 -0.73 -23.24
N ALA A 225 4.28 -0.48 -24.20
CA ALA A 225 4.20 0.65 -25.12
C ALA A 225 2.87 0.69 -25.90
N ALA A 226 2.30 -0.47 -26.23
CA ALA A 226 0.98 -0.57 -26.87
C ALA A 226 -0.18 -0.02 -26.02
N VAL A 227 0.05 0.22 -24.71
CA VAL A 227 -0.91 0.85 -23.79
C VAL A 227 -0.43 2.25 -23.40
N VAL A 228 0.79 2.39 -22.87
CA VAL A 228 1.28 3.68 -22.31
C VAL A 228 1.77 4.68 -23.37
N GLN A 229 1.82 4.25 -24.64
CA GLN A 229 1.99 5.10 -25.82
C GLN A 229 0.87 4.82 -26.86
N ASP A 230 -0.30 4.32 -26.43
CA ASP A 230 -1.46 4.14 -27.32
C ASP A 230 -1.88 5.48 -27.96
N PRO A 231 -1.89 5.62 -29.30
CA PRO A 231 -2.07 6.90 -29.94
C PRO A 231 -3.50 7.46 -29.83
N ALA A 232 -4.49 6.67 -29.41
CA ALA A 232 -5.86 7.14 -29.22
C ALA A 232 -6.13 7.67 -27.79
N ARG A 233 -5.46 7.11 -26.77
CA ARG A 233 -5.74 7.40 -25.34
C ARG A 233 -4.64 8.15 -24.62
N THR A 234 -3.41 8.09 -25.12
CA THR A 234 -2.24 8.76 -24.54
C THR A 234 -1.74 9.87 -25.44
N TRP A 235 -0.92 10.76 -24.87
CA TRP A 235 -0.12 11.73 -25.60
C TRP A 235 1.26 11.78 -24.96
N ASP A 236 2.32 11.74 -25.78
CA ASP A 236 3.70 11.77 -25.32
C ASP A 236 4.31 13.18 -25.45
N PRO A 237 4.66 13.87 -24.35
CA PRO A 237 5.30 15.18 -24.40
C PRO A 237 6.64 15.19 -25.16
N CYS A 238 7.33 14.05 -25.25
CA CYS A 238 8.67 14.00 -25.81
C CYS A 238 8.69 13.92 -27.34
N THR A 239 7.79 13.15 -27.95
CA THR A 239 7.66 13.03 -29.42
C THR A 239 6.48 13.82 -30.00
N GLY A 240 5.51 14.21 -29.18
CA GLY A 240 4.23 14.79 -29.61
C GLY A 240 3.23 13.77 -30.14
N ALA A 241 3.57 12.47 -30.12
CA ALA A 241 2.71 11.40 -30.62
C ALA A 241 1.46 11.19 -29.77
N GLY A 242 0.38 10.73 -30.42
CA GLY A 242 -0.88 10.38 -29.78
C GLY A 242 -1.91 11.51 -29.73
N THR A 243 -2.92 11.33 -28.88
CA THR A 243 -4.11 12.18 -28.81
C THR A 243 -4.06 13.09 -27.60
N LYS A 244 -3.81 14.38 -27.87
CA LYS A 244 -3.99 15.50 -26.94
C LYS A 244 -5.29 15.33 -26.12
N GLY A 245 -5.17 15.30 -24.79
CA GLY A 245 -6.31 15.19 -23.89
C GLY A 245 -7.00 13.82 -23.80
N GLY A 246 -6.42 12.76 -24.39
CA GLY A 246 -6.99 11.40 -24.37
C GLY A 246 -7.15 10.81 -22.96
N ALA A 247 -7.98 9.75 -22.85
CA ALA A 247 -8.48 9.18 -21.59
C ALA A 247 -7.41 8.73 -20.57
N TRP A 248 -6.17 8.51 -20.99
CA TRP A 248 -5.05 8.10 -20.12
C TRP A 248 -3.97 9.19 -19.98
N THR A 249 -4.27 10.43 -20.38
CA THR A 249 -3.38 11.58 -20.19
C THR A 249 -3.55 12.22 -18.81
N PHE A 250 -2.48 12.84 -18.31
CA PHE A 250 -2.52 13.72 -17.13
C PHE A 250 -3.60 14.82 -17.27
N ALA A 251 -3.77 15.34 -18.49
CA ALA A 251 -4.74 16.36 -18.84
C ALA A 251 -6.19 15.92 -18.59
N HIS A 252 -6.56 14.72 -19.03
CA HIS A 252 -7.89 14.14 -18.79
C HIS A 252 -8.15 13.98 -17.29
N LEU A 253 -7.24 13.32 -16.55
CA LEU A 253 -7.41 13.06 -15.12
C LEU A 253 -7.54 14.36 -14.29
N MET A 254 -6.76 15.39 -14.61
CA MET A 254 -6.87 16.70 -13.95
C MET A 254 -8.15 17.46 -14.34
N ARG A 255 -8.64 17.33 -15.58
CA ARG A 255 -9.93 17.92 -16.01
C ARG A 255 -11.11 17.27 -15.28
N GLU A 256 -11.17 15.94 -15.22
CA GLU A 256 -12.21 15.22 -14.47
C GLU A 256 -12.17 15.51 -12.96
N MET A 257 -10.97 15.62 -12.39
CA MET A 257 -10.78 15.98 -10.98
C MET A 257 -11.15 17.44 -10.66
N ALA A 258 -11.01 18.35 -11.63
CA ALA A 258 -11.37 19.76 -11.48
C ALA A 258 -12.88 20.04 -11.67
N GLN A 259 -13.65 19.14 -12.28
CA GLN A 259 -15.10 19.30 -12.35
C GLN A 259 -15.71 19.33 -10.94
N GLY A 260 -16.57 20.31 -10.66
CA GLY A 260 -17.12 20.54 -9.31
C GLY A 260 -16.21 21.32 -8.34
N SER A 261 -14.96 21.63 -8.71
CA SER A 261 -14.03 22.42 -7.88
C SER A 261 -14.36 23.92 -7.78
N GLY A 262 -15.22 24.44 -8.67
CA GLY A 262 -15.50 25.87 -8.80
C GLY A 262 -14.40 26.68 -9.48
N THR A 263 -13.39 26.05 -10.08
CA THR A 263 -12.30 26.70 -10.83
C THR A 263 -12.09 26.01 -12.19
N THR A 264 -11.37 26.64 -13.13
CA THR A 264 -10.94 25.97 -14.38
C THR A 264 -9.93 24.85 -14.07
N ALA A 265 -9.75 23.88 -14.98
CA ALA A 265 -8.77 22.82 -14.80
C ALA A 265 -7.33 23.36 -14.88
N GLU A 266 -7.13 24.35 -15.72
CA GLU A 266 -5.88 25.08 -15.94
C GLU A 266 -5.47 25.85 -14.66
N ASP A 267 -6.43 26.53 -14.03
CA ASP A 267 -6.27 27.13 -12.69
C ASP A 267 -6.00 26.07 -11.61
N PHE A 268 -6.75 24.96 -11.63
CA PHE A 268 -6.65 23.89 -10.63
C PHE A 268 -5.23 23.31 -10.60
N VAL A 269 -4.69 22.96 -11.78
CA VAL A 269 -3.31 22.50 -11.94
C VAL A 269 -2.30 23.58 -11.56
N THR A 270 -2.50 24.83 -11.99
CA THR A 270 -1.58 25.94 -11.67
C THR A 270 -1.52 26.20 -10.15
N LYS A 271 -2.66 26.12 -9.45
CA LYS A 271 -2.77 26.28 -7.99
C LYS A 271 -2.17 25.08 -7.24
N TRP A 272 -2.25 23.87 -7.78
CA TRP A 272 -1.57 22.68 -7.25
C TRP A 272 -0.04 22.81 -7.40
N LEU A 273 0.48 23.09 -8.60
CA LEU A 273 1.93 23.27 -8.82
C LEU A 273 2.52 24.43 -8.00
N SER A 274 1.71 25.47 -7.72
CA SER A 274 2.13 26.60 -6.87
C SER A 274 2.42 26.22 -5.41
N ARG A 275 2.01 25.03 -4.93
CA ARG A 275 2.26 24.57 -3.55
C ARG A 275 3.75 24.43 -3.22
N TRP A 276 4.61 24.13 -4.20
CA TRP A 276 6.06 23.97 -3.99
C TRP A 276 6.84 25.30 -3.89
N LEU A 277 6.19 26.44 -4.13
CA LEU A 277 6.87 27.74 -4.21
C LEU A 277 7.06 28.42 -2.84
N ASN A 278 6.28 27.98 -1.85
CA ASN A 278 6.25 28.50 -0.49
C ASN A 278 6.23 27.33 0.49
N ASP A 279 6.74 27.59 1.70
CA ASP A 279 6.65 26.63 2.80
C ASP A 279 5.17 26.58 3.25
N TYR A 280 4.68 25.42 3.68
CA TYR A 280 3.31 25.28 4.19
C TYR A 280 3.24 24.28 5.34
N THR A 281 2.30 24.51 6.27
CA THR A 281 2.12 23.65 7.44
C THR A 281 0.99 22.65 7.21
N VAL A 282 1.23 21.38 7.57
CA VAL A 282 0.23 20.30 7.64
C VAL A 282 0.47 19.57 8.96
N ASN A 283 -0.56 19.43 9.79
CA ASN A 283 -0.45 18.80 11.11
C ASN A 283 0.76 19.27 11.96
N GLY A 284 1.07 20.57 11.96
CA GLY A 284 2.21 21.13 12.71
C GLY A 284 3.56 21.07 11.99
N ASP A 285 3.84 19.99 11.24
CA ASP A 285 4.98 19.90 10.33
C ASP A 285 4.95 21.04 9.29
N THR A 286 6.11 21.62 9.01
CA THR A 286 6.31 22.72 8.06
C THR A 286 7.09 22.24 6.83
N VAL A 287 6.35 21.73 5.86
CA VAL A 287 6.86 21.23 4.58
C VAL A 287 7.56 22.36 3.79
N PRO A 288 8.87 22.26 3.50
CA PRO A 288 9.63 23.35 2.86
C PRO A 288 9.29 23.58 1.37
N ALA A 289 9.58 24.79 0.88
CA ALA A 289 9.47 25.16 -0.53
C ALA A 289 10.58 24.58 -1.41
N ARG A 290 10.21 23.79 -2.42
CA ARG A 290 11.13 23.34 -3.50
C ARG A 290 10.87 24.15 -4.77
N ARG A 291 11.26 25.42 -4.75
CA ARG A 291 10.90 26.46 -5.75
C ARG A 291 11.35 26.15 -7.19
N LYS A 292 12.24 25.18 -7.37
CA LYS A 292 12.57 24.59 -8.68
C LYS A 292 11.37 24.06 -9.46
N MET A 293 10.21 23.83 -8.82
CA MET A 293 8.95 23.59 -9.53
C MET A 293 8.67 24.65 -10.61
N TYR A 294 9.10 25.91 -10.39
CA TYR A 294 9.04 26.95 -11.42
C TYR A 294 9.98 26.66 -12.60
N ASP A 295 11.28 26.44 -12.34
CA ASP A 295 12.30 26.26 -13.39
C ASP A 295 12.14 24.94 -14.18
N GLU A 296 11.80 23.86 -13.49
CA GLU A 296 11.78 22.51 -14.04
C GLU A 296 10.44 22.17 -14.72
N VAL A 297 9.32 22.76 -14.27
CA VAL A 297 7.96 22.42 -14.72
C VAL A 297 7.20 23.62 -15.26
N ILE A 298 6.93 24.64 -14.44
CA ILE A 298 5.95 25.69 -14.78
C ILE A 298 6.45 26.60 -15.91
N ALA A 299 7.68 27.12 -15.83
CA ALA A 299 8.26 28.02 -16.84
C ALA A 299 8.47 27.38 -18.23
N PRO A 300 9.06 26.16 -18.35
CA PRO A 300 9.21 25.54 -19.66
C PRO A 300 7.85 25.13 -20.26
N TRP A 301 6.89 24.69 -19.45
CA TRP A 301 5.54 24.39 -19.92
C TRP A 301 4.76 25.64 -20.32
N ALA A 302 4.86 26.75 -19.57
CA ALA A 302 4.28 28.03 -19.97
C ALA A 302 4.85 28.49 -21.33
N THR A 303 6.18 28.40 -21.50
CA THR A 303 6.86 28.72 -22.76
C THR A 303 6.34 27.84 -23.91
N ALA A 304 6.20 26.53 -23.69
CA ALA A 304 5.62 25.61 -24.69
C ALA A 304 4.13 25.89 -24.98
N SER A 305 3.40 26.43 -24.01
CA SER A 305 2.00 26.89 -24.14
C SER A 305 1.86 28.25 -24.84
N GLY A 306 2.97 28.83 -25.34
CA GLY A 306 3.02 30.16 -25.93
C GLY A 306 2.84 31.30 -24.92
N GLN A 307 2.95 31.02 -23.62
CA GLN A 307 2.75 31.97 -22.53
C GLN A 307 4.08 32.51 -21.98
N LEU A 308 4.04 33.74 -21.51
CA LEU A 308 5.09 34.31 -20.67
C LEU A 308 4.81 33.96 -19.21
N SER A 309 5.84 33.54 -18.48
CA SER A 309 5.79 33.30 -17.04
C SER A 309 6.81 34.17 -16.29
N SER A 310 6.48 34.55 -15.06
CA SER A 310 7.46 35.07 -14.10
C SER A 310 7.14 34.59 -12.69
N LEU A 311 8.17 34.26 -11.91
CA LEU A 311 8.07 34.00 -10.48
C LEU A 311 8.35 35.31 -9.75
N GLN A 312 7.37 35.83 -9.01
CA GLN A 312 7.46 37.12 -8.32
C GLN A 312 7.25 36.96 -6.82
N PHE A 313 7.98 37.73 -6.02
CA PHE A 313 7.81 37.76 -4.56
C PHE A 313 6.83 38.85 -4.18
N ASN A 314 5.68 38.46 -3.64
CA ASN A 314 4.65 39.35 -3.14
C ASN A 314 4.95 39.72 -1.67
N SER A 315 5.56 40.89 -1.48
CA SER A 315 5.98 41.38 -0.15
C SER A 315 4.83 41.69 0.82
N ALA A 316 3.59 41.86 0.33
CA ALA A 316 2.42 42.09 1.18
C ALA A 316 1.86 40.79 1.80
N SER A 317 2.11 39.65 1.16
CA SER A 317 1.72 38.32 1.65
C SER A 317 2.91 37.45 2.07
N ASN A 318 4.14 37.94 1.90
CA ASN A 318 5.39 37.22 2.13
C ASN A 318 5.49 35.89 1.34
N THR A 319 4.92 35.83 0.13
CA THR A 319 4.88 34.61 -0.70
C THR A 319 5.38 34.81 -2.13
N TRP A 320 6.00 33.77 -2.67
CA TRP A 320 6.28 33.63 -4.10
C TRP A 320 5.03 33.22 -4.85
N GLN A 321 4.77 33.89 -5.98
CA GLN A 321 3.58 33.72 -6.80
C GLN A 321 4.01 33.64 -8.27
N VAL A 322 3.40 32.74 -9.05
CA VAL A 322 3.58 32.73 -10.51
C VAL A 322 2.60 33.70 -11.13
N LEU A 323 3.11 34.60 -11.98
CA LEU A 323 2.28 35.32 -12.94
C LEU A 323 2.47 34.68 -14.32
N LEU A 324 1.37 34.31 -14.96
CA LEU A 324 1.32 33.83 -16.34
C LEU A 324 0.55 34.83 -17.21
N SER A 325 0.89 34.95 -18.50
CA SER A 325 0.11 35.74 -19.47
C SER A 325 -1.23 35.10 -19.85
N GLY A 326 -1.41 33.82 -19.54
CA GLY A 326 -2.56 33.00 -19.86
C GLY A 326 -2.41 31.60 -19.24
N PRO A 327 -3.39 30.70 -19.40
CA PRO A 327 -3.34 29.36 -18.83
C PRO A 327 -2.20 28.50 -19.42
N LEU A 328 -1.76 27.50 -18.66
CA LEU A 328 -0.94 26.39 -19.17
C LEU A 328 -1.82 25.52 -20.09
N ASP A 329 -1.32 25.14 -21.27
CA ASP A 329 -2.03 24.21 -22.15
C ASP A 329 -1.94 22.79 -21.57
N LEU A 330 -3.05 22.34 -20.95
CA LEU A 330 -3.16 20.99 -20.38
C LEU A 330 -2.92 19.89 -21.43
N ASP A 331 -3.24 20.13 -22.70
CA ASP A 331 -3.05 19.13 -23.75
C ASP A 331 -1.58 18.92 -24.13
N ILE A 332 -0.65 19.71 -23.60
CA ILE A 332 0.81 19.49 -23.74
C ILE A 332 1.53 19.23 -22.41
N ALA A 333 0.81 18.81 -21.36
CA ALA A 333 1.38 18.63 -20.03
C ALA A 333 2.65 17.74 -20.01
N PRO A 334 3.70 18.09 -19.24
CA PRO A 334 5.01 17.41 -19.24
C PRO A 334 5.02 16.02 -18.59
N PHE A 335 3.85 15.40 -18.38
CA PHE A 335 3.67 14.17 -17.61
C PHE A 335 3.36 13.00 -18.54
N ARG A 336 4.37 12.17 -18.82
CA ARG A 336 4.25 10.97 -19.66
C ARG A 336 3.79 9.78 -18.82
N LEU A 337 2.83 9.01 -19.33
CA LEU A 337 2.33 7.80 -18.65
C LEU A 337 3.44 6.73 -18.57
N LEU A 338 3.63 6.13 -17.39
CA LEU A 338 4.59 5.05 -17.15
C LEU A 338 3.88 3.72 -16.85
N SER A 339 2.75 3.77 -16.14
CA SER A 339 1.93 2.59 -15.84
C SER A 339 0.49 2.95 -15.51
N ILE A 340 -0.43 2.07 -15.91
CA ILE A 340 -1.73 1.90 -15.24
C ILE A 340 -1.55 0.73 -14.25
N VAL A 341 -2.03 0.86 -13.02
CA VAL A 341 -1.77 -0.09 -11.91
C VAL A 341 -3.07 -0.52 -11.25
N ASN A 342 -3.21 -1.81 -11.05
CA ASN A 342 -4.34 -2.43 -10.37
C ASN A 342 -3.93 -2.86 -8.95
N ARG A 343 -4.39 -2.14 -7.93
CA ARG A 343 -4.26 -2.47 -6.50
C ARG A 343 -5.46 -3.28 -6.02
N ILE A 344 -5.76 -4.39 -6.71
CA ILE A 344 -6.78 -5.36 -6.29
C ILE A 344 -6.44 -6.03 -4.95
N ASP A 345 -5.18 -5.94 -4.51
CA ASP A 345 -4.75 -6.38 -3.19
C ASP A 345 -5.29 -5.51 -2.03
N LEU A 346 -5.68 -4.26 -2.31
CA LEU A 346 -6.36 -3.38 -1.34
C LEU A 346 -7.88 -3.66 -1.24
N ALA A 347 -8.41 -4.61 -2.04
CA ALA A 347 -9.81 -5.02 -1.96
C ALA A 347 -10.08 -5.75 -0.63
N SER A 348 -10.88 -5.09 0.21
CA SER A 348 -11.06 -5.35 1.64
C SER A 348 -12.50 -5.03 2.06
N SER A 349 -12.83 -5.14 3.36
CA SER A 349 -14.14 -4.77 3.90
C SER A 349 -14.03 -3.81 5.09
N THR A 350 -14.91 -2.81 5.16
CA THR A 350 -14.83 -1.68 6.11
C THR A 350 -14.87 -2.06 7.58
N GLY A 351 -15.43 -3.22 7.94
CA GLY A 351 -15.50 -3.73 9.31
C GLY A 351 -14.18 -4.34 9.80
N GLY A 352 -13.07 -3.62 9.61
CA GLY A 352 -11.73 -4.06 10.00
C GLY A 352 -11.31 -5.39 9.35
N GLY A 353 -11.70 -5.64 8.10
CA GLY A 353 -11.49 -6.92 7.40
C GLY A 353 -12.51 -8.02 7.77
N TYR A 354 -13.11 -8.00 8.95
CA TYR A 354 -13.97 -9.09 9.42
C TYR A 354 -15.45 -8.98 9.02
N GLY A 355 -15.84 -7.94 8.30
CA GLY A 355 -17.22 -7.73 7.81
C GLY A 355 -17.42 -6.32 7.28
N GLY A 356 -18.66 -5.82 7.30
CA GLY A 356 -19.02 -4.49 6.79
C GLY A 356 -19.12 -4.45 5.26
N THR A 357 -18.92 -3.27 4.67
CA THR A 357 -19.04 -3.07 3.21
C THR A 357 -17.73 -3.47 2.52
N SER A 358 -17.80 -4.37 1.55
CA SER A 358 -16.64 -4.76 0.72
C SER A 358 -16.36 -3.76 -0.41
N THR A 359 -15.08 -3.53 -0.72
CA THR A 359 -14.60 -2.58 -1.74
C THR A 359 -13.73 -3.26 -2.81
N ALA A 360 -13.68 -2.69 -4.01
CA ALA A 360 -12.99 -3.28 -5.17
C ALA A 360 -11.49 -2.93 -5.29
N GLY A 361 -10.87 -2.43 -4.22
CA GLY A 361 -9.47 -1.99 -4.21
C GLY A 361 -9.26 -0.64 -4.87
N GLU A 362 -8.11 -0.44 -5.49
CA GLU A 362 -7.67 0.87 -6.00
C GLU A 362 -7.05 0.78 -7.41
N LEU A 363 -7.25 1.82 -8.22
CA LEU A 363 -6.69 2.00 -9.56
C LEU A 363 -5.69 3.16 -9.50
N ARG A 364 -4.45 2.98 -9.97
CA ARG A 364 -3.47 4.07 -10.05
C ARG A 364 -3.02 4.37 -11.47
N PHE A 365 -2.75 5.65 -11.73
CA PHE A 365 -2.01 6.11 -12.90
C PHE A 365 -0.68 6.73 -12.44
N VAL A 366 0.43 6.21 -12.96
CA VAL A 366 1.78 6.67 -12.63
C VAL A 366 2.35 7.42 -13.83
N PHE A 367 2.61 8.71 -13.67
CA PHE A 367 3.25 9.55 -14.69
C PHE A 367 4.67 9.95 -14.26
N GLY A 368 5.59 10.03 -15.21
CA GLY A 368 6.92 10.60 -15.04
C GLY A 368 6.99 12.00 -15.61
N LEU A 369 7.69 12.90 -14.93
CA LEU A 369 7.97 14.24 -15.43
C LEU A 369 9.03 14.18 -16.55
N THR A 370 8.80 14.97 -17.59
CA THR A 370 9.67 15.17 -18.74
C THR A 370 9.96 16.67 -18.91
N GLN A 371 11.08 17.03 -19.54
CA GLN A 371 11.37 18.43 -19.88
C GLN A 371 11.92 18.50 -21.32
N PRO A 372 11.09 18.11 -22.31
CA PRO A 372 11.54 17.82 -23.67
C PRO A 372 11.98 19.06 -24.44
N SER A 373 13.00 18.89 -25.29
CA SER A 373 13.53 19.96 -26.14
C SER A 373 13.88 19.41 -27.54
N PRO A 374 13.14 19.76 -28.61
CA PRO A 374 11.90 20.56 -28.60
C PRO A 374 10.71 19.82 -27.97
N TRP A 375 9.76 20.58 -27.45
CA TRP A 375 8.52 20.07 -26.85
C TRP A 375 7.57 19.52 -27.92
N GLY A 376 7.01 18.33 -27.71
CA GLY A 376 6.03 17.73 -28.64
C GLY A 376 6.54 17.49 -30.07
N ALA A 377 7.86 17.45 -30.27
CA ALA A 377 8.50 17.28 -31.59
C ALA A 377 9.92 16.68 -31.50
N GLY A 378 10.28 16.12 -30.34
CA GLY A 378 11.60 15.58 -30.05
C GLY A 378 11.70 14.07 -30.24
N THR A 379 12.57 13.45 -29.44
CA THR A 379 12.82 12.01 -29.41
C THR A 379 13.02 11.55 -27.96
N GLU A 380 13.02 10.25 -27.68
CA GLU A 380 13.42 9.70 -26.36
C GLU A 380 14.78 10.26 -25.89
N ALA A 381 15.75 10.44 -26.80
CA ALA A 381 17.06 10.99 -26.48
C ALA A 381 17.05 12.49 -26.11
N SER A 382 15.98 13.22 -26.47
CA SER A 382 15.77 14.64 -26.13
C SER A 382 14.58 14.86 -25.18
N CYS A 383 14.09 13.77 -24.57
CA CYS A 383 12.94 13.74 -23.67
C CYS A 383 13.24 14.29 -22.26
N ASN A 384 14.52 14.21 -21.84
CA ASN A 384 15.03 14.81 -20.61
C ASN A 384 14.19 14.39 -19.39
N LEU A 385 14.13 13.07 -19.17
CA LEU A 385 13.38 12.42 -18.09
C LEU A 385 13.88 12.88 -16.73
N LYS A 386 12.95 13.22 -15.83
CA LYS A 386 13.26 13.74 -14.49
C LYS A 386 12.96 12.72 -13.41
N SER A 387 13.72 12.77 -12.32
CA SER A 387 13.47 11.99 -11.10
C SER A 387 12.31 12.59 -10.29
N PHE A 388 11.11 12.52 -10.87
CA PHE A 388 9.83 13.00 -10.35
C PHE A 388 8.71 12.13 -10.95
N THR A 389 7.86 11.54 -10.11
CA THR A 389 6.59 10.92 -10.54
C THR A 389 5.38 11.60 -9.91
N ALA A 390 4.29 11.72 -10.67
CA ALA A 390 2.95 12.03 -10.15
C ALA A 390 2.09 10.77 -10.20
N ILE A 391 1.45 10.42 -9.09
CA ILE A 391 0.74 9.16 -8.90
C ILE A 391 -0.69 9.46 -8.45
N PHE A 392 -1.65 9.25 -9.34
CA PHE A 392 -3.08 9.42 -9.05
C PHE A 392 -3.62 8.09 -8.52
N GLU A 393 -4.14 8.05 -7.29
CA GLU A 393 -4.57 6.83 -6.61
C GLU A 393 -6.10 6.89 -6.35
N TYR A 394 -6.88 6.17 -7.15
CA TYR A 394 -8.35 6.21 -7.17
C TYR A 394 -8.96 4.97 -6.51
N GLY A 395 -9.68 5.12 -5.41
CA GLY A 395 -10.46 4.03 -4.81
C GLY A 395 -11.59 3.63 -5.76
N VAL A 396 -11.62 2.36 -6.18
CA VAL A 396 -12.59 1.88 -7.18
C VAL A 396 -14.00 1.97 -6.57
N PRO A 397 -14.94 2.77 -7.13
CA PRO A 397 -16.24 3.06 -6.52
C PRO A 397 -17.26 1.93 -6.76
N LEU A 398 -16.82 0.68 -6.56
CA LEU A 398 -17.61 -0.54 -6.68
C LEU A 398 -17.60 -1.25 -5.33
N THR A 399 -18.78 -1.62 -4.84
CA THR A 399 -18.96 -2.18 -3.50
C THR A 399 -19.91 -3.38 -3.50
N GLY A 400 -19.77 -4.23 -2.49
CA GLY A 400 -20.53 -5.47 -2.38
C GLY A 400 -19.97 -6.60 -3.24
N CYS A 401 -20.15 -7.83 -2.76
CA CYS A 401 -19.44 -9.01 -3.23
C CYS A 401 -19.42 -9.20 -4.75
N GLN A 402 -20.57 -9.10 -5.40
CA GLN A 402 -20.67 -9.38 -6.83
C GLN A 402 -19.90 -8.35 -7.68
N GLN A 403 -19.95 -7.06 -7.33
CA GLN A 403 -19.24 -6.02 -8.07
C GLN A 403 -17.72 -6.17 -7.93
N VAL A 404 -17.25 -6.50 -6.73
CA VAL A 404 -15.82 -6.74 -6.43
C VAL A 404 -15.29 -7.95 -7.20
N ILE A 405 -16.05 -9.04 -7.25
CA ILE A 405 -15.69 -10.24 -8.01
C ILE A 405 -15.67 -9.96 -9.51
N ASP A 406 -16.67 -9.26 -10.06
CA ASP A 406 -16.71 -8.98 -11.49
C ASP A 406 -15.67 -7.93 -11.93
N TRP A 407 -15.26 -7.02 -11.04
CA TRP A 407 -14.08 -6.17 -11.24
C TRP A 407 -12.80 -6.99 -11.36
N ALA A 408 -12.56 -7.92 -10.41
CA ALA A 408 -11.41 -8.82 -10.47
C ALA A 408 -11.43 -9.72 -11.72
N ARG A 409 -12.61 -10.22 -12.13
CA ARG A 409 -12.78 -11.00 -13.37
C ARG A 409 -12.42 -10.22 -14.63
N LYS A 410 -12.80 -8.94 -14.72
CA LYS A 410 -12.41 -8.09 -15.86
C LYS A 410 -10.88 -7.95 -15.97
N TRP A 411 -10.18 -7.77 -14.84
CA TRP A 411 -8.71 -7.74 -14.80
C TRP A 411 -8.08 -9.11 -15.12
N ALA A 412 -8.64 -10.21 -14.60
CA ALA A 412 -8.21 -11.57 -14.93
C ALA A 412 -8.36 -11.88 -16.44
N GLN A 413 -9.42 -11.38 -17.07
CA GLN A 413 -9.64 -11.48 -18.52
C GLN A 413 -8.63 -10.65 -19.33
N LEU A 414 -8.28 -9.43 -18.89
CA LEU A 414 -7.17 -8.67 -19.49
C LEU A 414 -5.86 -9.46 -19.40
N GLY A 415 -5.56 -10.03 -18.22
CA GLY A 415 -4.41 -10.92 -18.01
C GLY A 415 -4.34 -12.11 -18.97
N ALA A 416 -5.50 -12.72 -19.29
CA ALA A 416 -5.60 -13.88 -20.18
C ALA A 416 -5.45 -13.57 -21.68
N ARG A 417 -5.60 -12.32 -22.12
CA ARG A 417 -5.51 -11.95 -23.55
C ARG A 417 -4.14 -12.23 -24.15
N ALA A 418 -4.10 -12.66 -25.41
CA ALA A 418 -2.84 -12.95 -26.11
C ALA A 418 -2.00 -11.69 -26.40
N SER A 419 -2.63 -10.52 -26.54
CA SER A 419 -2.01 -9.27 -26.98
C SER A 419 -2.77 -8.04 -26.50
N PHE A 420 -2.10 -6.88 -26.55
CA PHE A 420 -2.69 -5.54 -26.36
C PHE A 420 -3.48 -5.09 -27.60
N ASP A 421 -4.47 -5.88 -28.00
CA ASP A 421 -5.32 -5.61 -29.18
C ASP A 421 -6.31 -4.46 -28.94
N ALA A 422 -6.98 -3.98 -30.00
CA ALA A 422 -7.96 -2.89 -29.88
C ALA A 422 -9.12 -3.18 -28.90
N THR A 423 -9.44 -4.45 -28.66
CA THR A 423 -10.47 -4.86 -27.67
C THR A 423 -9.87 -4.98 -26.27
N TYR A 424 -8.57 -5.28 -26.10
CA TYR A 424 -7.85 -5.07 -24.83
C TYR A 424 -7.95 -3.59 -24.44
N LEU A 425 -7.58 -2.70 -25.37
CA LEU A 425 -7.48 -1.27 -25.11
C LEU A 425 -8.85 -0.65 -24.78
N ALA A 426 -9.89 -0.97 -25.56
CA ALA A 426 -11.26 -0.54 -25.26
C ALA A 426 -11.82 -1.13 -23.95
N GLN A 427 -11.46 -2.36 -23.59
CA GLN A 427 -11.85 -2.97 -22.31
C GLN A 427 -11.18 -2.27 -21.13
N LEU A 428 -9.87 -2.00 -21.21
CA LEU A 428 -9.12 -1.28 -20.18
C LEU A 428 -9.61 0.17 -20.05
N GLU A 429 -9.90 0.84 -21.17
CA GLU A 429 -10.43 2.21 -21.22
C GLU A 429 -11.77 2.31 -20.48
N ALA A 430 -12.73 1.44 -20.83
CA ALA A 430 -14.03 1.38 -20.17
C ALA A 430 -13.93 1.02 -18.67
N MET A 431 -12.92 0.24 -18.27
CA MET A 431 -12.62 -0.02 -16.86
C MET A 431 -12.07 1.24 -16.17
N THR A 432 -11.13 1.95 -16.79
CA THR A 432 -10.56 3.18 -16.22
C THR A 432 -11.58 4.31 -16.11
N GLU A 433 -12.38 4.56 -17.14
CA GLU A 433 -13.43 5.59 -17.13
C GLU A 433 -14.59 5.26 -16.19
N SER A 434 -14.80 3.99 -15.83
CA SER A 434 -15.74 3.62 -14.77
C SER A 434 -15.30 4.11 -13.37
N VAL A 435 -14.05 4.54 -13.22
CA VAL A 435 -13.44 5.04 -11.98
C VAL A 435 -13.12 6.54 -12.05
N VAL A 436 -12.42 7.01 -13.08
CA VAL A 436 -11.75 8.33 -13.05
C VAL A 436 -12.63 9.53 -13.40
N LEU A 437 -13.72 9.31 -14.15
CA LEU A 437 -14.61 10.39 -14.60
C LEU A 437 -15.29 11.10 -13.43
N HIS A 438 -15.69 12.35 -13.64
CA HIS A 438 -16.51 13.11 -12.69
C HIS A 438 -17.84 12.40 -12.41
N GLY A 439 -18.34 12.53 -11.17
CA GLY A 439 -19.61 11.93 -10.74
C GLY A 439 -19.56 10.42 -10.45
N LYS A 440 -18.41 9.74 -10.64
CA LYS A 440 -18.28 8.30 -10.35
C LYS A 440 -18.24 7.98 -8.84
N ALA A 441 -17.88 8.96 -8.01
CA ALA A 441 -17.93 8.84 -6.55
C ALA A 441 -18.65 10.07 -5.95
N PRO A 442 -19.99 10.17 -6.05
CA PRO A 442 -20.75 11.38 -5.73
C PRO A 442 -20.64 11.85 -4.27
N ASN A 443 -20.23 10.96 -3.35
CA ASN A 443 -20.04 11.26 -1.93
C ASN A 443 -18.58 11.70 -1.59
N LYS A 444 -17.69 11.81 -2.60
CA LYS A 444 -16.29 12.25 -2.43
C LYS A 444 -16.09 13.68 -2.94
N GLY A 445 -15.00 14.33 -2.54
CA GLY A 445 -14.67 15.69 -2.99
C GLY A 445 -14.55 15.78 -4.51
N ASN A 446 -15.12 16.84 -5.09
CA ASN A 446 -15.32 17.04 -6.53
C ASN A 446 -16.05 15.87 -7.23
N GLN A 447 -16.79 15.05 -6.47
CA GLN A 447 -17.38 13.77 -6.91
C GLN A 447 -16.38 12.78 -7.55
N SER A 448 -15.08 12.96 -7.27
CA SER A 448 -13.99 12.19 -7.88
C SER A 448 -13.66 10.95 -7.03
N ALA A 449 -13.35 9.84 -7.68
CA ALA A 449 -12.95 8.61 -7.00
C ALA A 449 -11.56 8.68 -6.34
N LEU A 450 -10.79 9.76 -6.56
CA LEU A 450 -9.43 9.96 -6.02
C LEU A 450 -9.40 9.75 -4.50
N ASN A 451 -8.59 8.82 -4.02
CA ASN A 451 -8.22 8.74 -2.61
C ASN A 451 -7.14 9.80 -2.35
N GLN A 452 -6.00 9.67 -3.02
CA GLN A 452 -4.87 10.60 -2.92
C GLN A 452 -4.17 10.80 -4.28
N LEU A 453 -3.65 12.00 -4.50
CA LEU A 453 -2.62 12.29 -5.50
C LEU A 453 -1.30 12.42 -4.75
N ARG A 454 -0.30 11.61 -5.12
CA ARG A 454 1.04 11.63 -4.51
C ARG A 454 2.09 12.06 -5.52
N THR A 455 3.17 12.67 -5.02
CA THR A 455 4.37 12.97 -5.81
C THR A 455 5.61 12.47 -5.12
N ASN A 456 6.48 11.79 -5.87
CA ASN A 456 7.78 11.28 -5.40
C ASN A 456 8.88 11.96 -6.22
N GLU A 457 9.70 12.83 -5.63
CA GLU A 457 10.69 13.60 -6.40
C GLU A 457 11.97 14.01 -5.66
N ILE A 458 13.07 14.07 -6.41
CA ILE A 458 14.34 14.72 -6.02
C ILE A 458 14.76 15.80 -7.02
N ALA A 459 14.12 15.84 -8.20
CA ALA A 459 14.45 16.74 -9.30
C ALA A 459 14.38 18.23 -8.94
N LEU A 460 13.63 18.61 -7.91
CA LEU A 460 13.47 20.00 -7.48
C LEU A 460 14.54 20.46 -6.46
N VAL A 461 15.51 19.62 -6.10
CA VAL A 461 16.53 19.93 -5.06
C VAL A 461 17.96 19.44 -5.39
N LEU A 462 18.20 18.84 -6.55
CA LEU A 462 19.53 18.38 -6.98
C LEU A 462 20.57 19.54 -7.10
N PRO A 463 21.88 19.28 -6.88
CA PRO A 463 22.52 17.95 -6.84
C PRO A 463 22.58 17.25 -5.47
N ASN A 464 22.33 17.96 -4.36
CA ASN A 464 22.57 17.44 -3.00
C ASN A 464 21.27 17.35 -2.15
N GLY A 465 20.11 17.22 -2.78
CA GLY A 465 18.82 17.18 -2.09
C GLY A 465 18.33 15.77 -1.75
N GLN A 466 17.39 15.67 -0.82
CA GLN A 466 16.68 14.43 -0.46
C GLN A 466 15.53 14.13 -1.43
N TRP A 467 15.13 12.86 -1.53
CA TRP A 467 13.84 12.53 -2.12
C TRP A 467 12.69 13.01 -1.21
N GLU A 468 11.71 13.65 -1.84
CA GLU A 468 10.39 14.11 -1.38
C GLU A 468 9.25 13.11 -1.61
N LEU A 469 8.47 12.66 -0.64
CA LEU A 469 7.04 12.37 -0.89
C LEU A 469 6.14 13.51 -0.39
N ARG A 470 5.12 13.86 -1.17
CA ARG A 470 4.01 14.75 -0.75
C ARG A 470 2.67 14.12 -1.13
N GLU A 471 1.68 14.29 -0.25
CA GLU A 471 0.32 13.81 -0.47
C GLU A 471 -0.68 14.95 -0.62
N PHE A 472 -1.63 14.79 -1.53
CA PHE A 472 -2.70 15.73 -1.79
C PHE A 472 -4.05 15.02 -1.88
N GLN A 473 -5.08 15.55 -1.23
CA GLN A 473 -6.43 14.97 -1.20
C GLN A 473 -7.53 16.01 -1.50
N LEU A 474 -8.75 15.52 -1.72
CA LEU A 474 -9.99 16.29 -1.88
C LEU A 474 -10.89 16.14 -0.63
N VAL A 475 -10.27 16.32 0.52
CA VAL A 475 -10.88 16.26 1.85
C VAL A 475 -10.36 17.42 2.70
N ASP A 476 -11.16 17.88 3.64
CA ASP A 476 -10.65 18.65 4.78
C ASP A 476 -10.27 17.65 5.89
N GLU A 477 -8.98 17.61 6.24
CA GLU A 477 -8.40 16.74 7.27
C GLU A 477 -8.60 17.35 8.67
N ASN A 478 -8.97 16.53 9.66
CA ASN A 478 -9.14 16.96 11.05
C ASN A 478 -8.22 16.17 12.01
N PRO A 479 -6.99 16.65 12.25
CA PRO A 479 -6.01 15.97 13.11
C PRO A 479 -6.47 15.70 14.55
N ALA A 480 -7.37 16.51 15.10
CA ALA A 480 -7.90 16.31 16.46
C ALA A 480 -8.82 15.08 16.59
N THR A 481 -9.27 14.51 15.47
CA THR A 481 -10.14 13.31 15.43
C THR A 481 -9.58 12.18 14.56
N GLY A 482 -8.55 12.45 13.75
CA GLY A 482 -8.06 11.54 12.72
C GLY A 482 -9.06 11.27 11.59
N THR A 483 -10.00 12.18 11.34
CA THR A 483 -11.08 12.00 10.35
C THR A 483 -10.95 12.95 9.16
N ASN A 484 -11.23 12.42 7.96
CA ASN A 484 -11.21 13.17 6.70
C ASN A 484 -12.63 13.42 6.20
N THR A 485 -13.00 14.69 6.02
CA THR A 485 -14.31 15.08 5.50
C THR A 485 -14.23 15.36 4.01
N PRO A 486 -14.95 14.64 3.13
CA PRO A 486 -14.97 14.91 1.69
C PRO A 486 -15.33 16.37 1.38
N SER A 487 -14.50 17.04 0.57
CA SER A 487 -14.63 18.48 0.40
C SER A 487 -14.27 18.95 -1.02
N ASN A 488 -15.23 19.63 -1.64
CA ASN A 488 -15.05 20.21 -2.97
C ASN A 488 -14.00 21.33 -2.96
N GLY A 489 -13.50 21.69 -4.14
CA GLY A 489 -12.52 22.76 -4.31
C GLY A 489 -11.19 22.26 -4.88
N LEU A 490 -10.10 22.86 -4.44
CA LEU A 490 -8.74 22.54 -4.89
C LEU A 490 -8.19 21.30 -4.18
N LEU A 491 -7.14 20.70 -4.78
CA LEU A 491 -6.22 19.82 -4.06
C LEU A 491 -5.61 20.55 -2.85
N ARG A 492 -5.74 19.91 -1.70
CA ARG A 492 -5.16 20.32 -0.42
C ARG A 492 -3.94 19.44 -0.16
N ALA A 493 -2.90 19.99 0.45
CA ALA A 493 -1.86 19.16 1.04
C ALA A 493 -2.48 18.39 2.22
N HIS A 494 -2.00 17.17 2.45
CA HIS A 494 -2.52 16.23 3.43
C HIS A 494 -1.34 15.55 4.13
N THR A 495 -1.52 15.01 5.32
CA THR A 495 -0.49 14.16 5.95
C THR A 495 -0.09 13.00 5.04
N VAL A 496 1.20 12.60 5.08
CA VAL A 496 1.67 11.40 4.40
C VAL A 496 1.33 10.20 5.25
N ALA A 497 0.37 9.39 4.78
CA ALA A 497 -0.20 8.32 5.59
C ALA A 497 0.86 7.34 6.13
N LEU A 498 0.62 6.90 7.38
CA LEU A 498 1.52 6.09 8.22
C LEU A 498 2.95 6.63 8.41
N THR A 499 3.26 7.88 8.07
CA THR A 499 4.63 8.40 8.11
C THR A 499 4.79 9.51 9.15
N PRO A 500 5.67 9.36 10.17
CA PRO A 500 5.93 10.43 11.13
C PRO A 500 6.59 11.67 10.49
N ASP A 501 6.48 12.81 11.17
CA ASP A 501 7.21 14.04 10.87
C ASP A 501 8.73 13.83 11.06
N ASP A 502 9.46 13.69 9.96
CA ASP A 502 10.91 13.51 9.93
C ASP A 502 11.72 14.81 10.06
N ALA A 503 11.06 15.97 10.20
CA ALA A 503 11.70 17.22 10.61
C ALA A 503 11.75 17.38 12.14
N THR A 504 10.93 16.66 12.91
CA THR A 504 10.93 16.68 14.38
C THR A 504 11.28 15.36 15.06
N HIS A 505 11.01 14.20 14.44
CA HIS A 505 11.32 12.87 14.99
C HIS A 505 12.52 12.21 14.28
N ASP A 506 13.56 11.87 15.06
CA ASP A 506 14.78 11.24 14.56
C ASP A 506 14.61 9.73 14.27
N PHE A 507 14.92 9.31 13.04
CA PHE A 507 14.67 7.94 12.57
C PHE A 507 15.48 6.84 13.26
N GLN A 508 16.47 7.17 14.10
CA GLN A 508 17.30 6.22 14.84
C GLN A 508 17.05 6.20 16.35
N THR A 509 16.68 7.35 16.93
CA THR A 509 16.76 7.62 18.38
C THR A 509 15.52 8.27 18.98
N ASP A 510 14.45 8.46 18.22
CA ASP A 510 13.23 9.08 18.71
C ASP A 510 12.46 8.21 19.73
N PRO A 511 12.11 8.73 20.92
CA PRO A 511 11.45 7.96 21.98
C PRO A 511 9.95 7.75 21.76
N ASP A 512 9.27 8.63 21.01
CA ASP A 512 7.85 8.49 20.70
C ASP A 512 7.64 7.39 19.64
N VAL A 513 8.55 7.29 18.66
CA VAL A 513 8.66 6.14 17.74
C VAL A 513 9.00 4.84 18.48
N ASP A 514 9.97 4.86 19.39
CA ASP A 514 10.39 3.66 20.13
C ASP A 514 9.25 3.09 21.00
N ASP A 515 8.47 3.95 21.68
CA ASP A 515 7.25 3.53 22.40
C ASP A 515 6.17 3.03 21.44
N LEU A 516 5.88 3.76 20.35
CA LEU A 516 4.88 3.35 19.36
C LEU A 516 5.18 1.95 18.80
N VAL A 517 6.46 1.64 18.51
CA VAL A 517 6.90 0.33 18.05
C VAL A 517 6.83 -0.72 19.17
N THR A 518 7.46 -0.46 20.32
CA THR A 518 7.71 -1.50 21.35
C THR A 518 6.58 -1.70 22.35
N SER A 519 5.69 -0.72 22.55
CA SER A 519 4.47 -0.88 23.34
C SER A 519 3.23 -1.10 22.48
N THR A 520 3.01 -0.25 21.48
CA THR A 520 1.70 -0.16 20.79
C THR A 520 1.56 -1.11 19.59
N ILE A 521 2.60 -1.21 18.75
CA ILE A 521 2.62 -2.15 17.61
C ILE A 521 2.98 -3.56 18.10
N ALA A 522 4.07 -3.72 18.86
CA ALA A 522 4.45 -5.00 19.46
C ALA A 522 3.40 -5.54 20.45
N GLY A 523 2.67 -4.66 21.16
CA GLY A 523 1.60 -5.05 22.08
C GLY A 523 0.42 -5.75 21.41
N GLY A 524 0.08 -5.36 20.16
CA GLY A 524 -0.96 -5.98 19.33
C GLY A 524 -0.51 -7.26 18.60
N LEU A 525 0.76 -7.65 18.74
CA LEU A 525 1.30 -8.90 18.21
C LEU A 525 1.36 -9.96 19.34
N SER A 526 1.06 -11.22 18.99
CA SER A 526 1.13 -12.35 19.94
C SER A 526 1.42 -13.65 19.21
N GLY A 527 2.11 -14.58 19.88
CA GLY A 527 2.54 -15.87 19.32
C GLY A 527 3.68 -15.81 18.29
N VAL A 528 4.28 -14.64 18.04
CA VAL A 528 5.36 -14.48 17.07
C VAL A 528 6.62 -15.19 17.56
N THR A 529 7.02 -16.27 16.87
CA THR A 529 8.22 -17.06 17.16
C THR A 529 9.30 -16.95 16.08
N VAL A 530 8.93 -16.51 14.88
CA VAL A 530 9.82 -16.24 13.75
C VAL A 530 9.46 -14.86 13.20
N PRO A 531 10.40 -13.90 13.05
CA PRO A 531 10.06 -12.53 12.65
C PRO A 531 9.33 -12.43 11.30
N THR A 532 9.70 -13.26 10.32
CA THR A 532 9.06 -13.35 8.99
C THR A 532 7.72 -14.09 8.99
N GLN A 533 7.21 -14.48 10.16
CA GLN A 533 5.91 -15.15 10.32
C GLN A 533 4.93 -14.29 11.12
N CYS A 534 4.94 -12.99 10.85
CA CYS A 534 4.06 -11.99 11.44
C CYS A 534 3.44 -11.06 10.39
N ALA A 535 2.52 -10.22 10.84
CA ALA A 535 1.89 -9.14 10.09
C ALA A 535 1.32 -8.16 11.12
N ALA A 536 1.55 -6.85 11.00
CA ALA A 536 1.01 -5.85 11.93
C ALA A 536 0.05 -4.88 11.24
N SER A 537 -1.04 -4.55 11.92
CA SER A 537 -2.04 -3.58 11.46
C SER A 537 -2.26 -2.54 12.55
N PHE A 538 -1.83 -1.30 12.26
CA PHE A 538 -1.79 -0.17 13.18
C PHE A 538 -2.12 1.12 12.43
N THR A 539 -2.43 2.19 13.15
CA THR A 539 -2.49 3.55 12.61
C THR A 539 -1.47 4.42 13.32
N VAL A 540 -0.62 5.13 12.57
CA VAL A 540 0.19 6.23 13.14
C VAL A 540 -0.76 7.38 13.51
N PRO A 541 -0.78 7.85 14.76
CA PRO A 541 -1.70 8.89 15.19
C PRO A 541 -1.24 10.27 14.71
N HIS A 542 -2.20 11.17 14.46
CA HIS A 542 -1.90 12.58 14.18
C HIS A 542 -1.08 13.27 15.27
N ALA A 543 -1.29 12.87 16.53
CA ALA A 543 -0.56 13.38 17.67
C ALA A 543 -0.19 12.26 18.64
N LEU A 544 1.02 12.31 19.20
CA LEU A 544 1.55 11.38 20.20
C LEU A 544 2.07 12.19 21.40
N ASN A 545 1.74 11.74 22.61
CA ASN A 545 2.00 12.45 23.87
C ASN A 545 1.54 13.93 23.93
N GLY A 546 0.59 14.30 23.06
CA GLY A 546 0.02 15.66 22.94
C GLY A 546 0.72 16.56 21.92
N ASN A 547 1.84 16.12 21.34
CA ASN A 547 2.53 16.80 20.24
C ASN A 547 2.03 16.24 18.90
N PRO A 548 2.04 17.02 17.80
CA PRO A 548 1.82 16.45 16.47
C PRO A 548 2.91 15.42 16.13
N PHE A 549 2.55 14.38 15.37
CA PHE A 549 3.42 13.23 15.11
C PHE A 549 3.38 12.75 13.65
N LEU A 550 2.21 12.76 12.99
CA LEU A 550 2.07 12.35 11.58
C LEU A 550 2.47 13.50 10.62
N GLY A 551 3.44 13.27 9.74
CA GLY A 551 4.07 14.30 8.91
C GLY A 551 3.25 14.76 7.70
N GLY A 552 3.52 15.96 7.20
CA GLY A 552 2.94 16.59 6.01
C GLY A 552 3.70 16.33 4.70
N ASN A 553 4.95 15.91 4.81
CA ASN A 553 5.74 15.29 3.75
C ASN A 553 6.42 14.02 4.29
N ALA A 554 7.35 13.46 3.51
CA ALA A 554 8.29 12.45 3.99
C ALA A 554 9.61 12.64 3.25
N LEU A 555 10.62 13.17 3.93
CA LEU A 555 11.99 13.33 3.43
C LEU A 555 12.73 12.01 3.55
N VAL A 556 13.44 11.63 2.49
CA VAL A 556 14.10 10.33 2.45
C VAL A 556 15.57 10.48 2.10
N ASP A 557 16.37 10.42 3.16
CA ASP A 557 17.82 10.42 3.12
C ASP A 557 18.40 9.05 2.70
N VAL A 558 19.66 9.09 2.29
CA VAL A 558 20.37 7.91 1.78
C VAL A 558 21.40 7.41 2.80
N PRO A 559 21.21 6.25 3.47
CA PRO A 559 20.10 5.29 3.37
C PRO A 559 19.26 5.19 4.66
N THR A 560 18.06 5.75 4.65
CA THR A 560 17.11 5.74 5.79
C THR A 560 16.36 4.40 5.98
N HIS A 561 15.89 4.21 7.21
CA HIS A 561 14.83 3.30 7.70
C HIS A 561 14.42 3.79 9.10
N TRP A 562 13.28 3.36 9.64
CA TRP A 562 13.00 3.59 11.07
C TRP A 562 13.56 2.46 11.94
N GLU A 563 14.27 2.85 12.99
CA GLU A 563 14.71 2.00 14.09
C GLU A 563 13.74 2.10 15.28
N ALA A 564 13.81 1.12 16.17
CA ALA A 564 13.37 1.27 17.56
C ALA A 564 14.58 0.87 18.42
N PHE A 565 15.11 1.80 19.21
CA PHE A 565 16.39 1.62 19.90
C PHE A 565 16.31 0.70 21.13
N SER A 566 15.12 0.47 21.68
CA SER A 566 14.91 -0.50 22.78
C SER A 566 14.44 -1.88 22.31
N ALA A 567 14.01 -2.02 21.05
CA ALA A 567 13.56 -3.26 20.44
C ALA A 567 14.65 -4.36 20.49
N ASN A 568 14.31 -5.53 21.04
CA ASN A 568 15.28 -6.58 21.31
C ASN A 568 15.45 -7.54 20.12
N PRO A 569 16.64 -7.65 19.49
CA PRO A 569 16.87 -8.60 18.39
C PRO A 569 16.72 -10.09 18.78
N GLY A 570 16.68 -10.41 20.07
CA GLY A 570 16.36 -11.75 20.59
C GLY A 570 14.86 -12.02 20.74
N VAL A 571 13.98 -11.05 20.50
CA VAL A 571 12.51 -11.19 20.61
C VAL A 571 11.88 -11.01 19.24
N ALA A 572 11.27 -12.07 18.72
CA ALA A 572 10.73 -12.07 17.36
C ALA A 572 9.58 -11.08 17.15
N THR A 573 8.83 -10.75 18.22
CA THR A 573 7.79 -9.71 18.22
C THR A 573 8.37 -8.32 17.95
N ASP A 574 9.45 -7.93 18.62
CA ASP A 574 10.07 -6.60 18.51
C ASP A 574 10.67 -6.40 17.12
N VAL A 575 11.39 -7.41 16.62
CA VAL A 575 11.96 -7.44 15.27
C VAL A 575 10.87 -7.33 14.20
N CYS A 576 9.72 -7.96 14.43
CA CYS A 576 8.53 -7.82 13.59
C CYS A 576 7.93 -6.41 13.67
N ALA A 577 7.70 -5.88 14.88
CA ALA A 577 7.03 -4.59 15.08
C ALA A 577 7.82 -3.45 14.42
N ARG A 578 9.14 -3.41 14.61
CA ARG A 578 10.03 -2.46 13.93
C ARG A 578 9.96 -2.59 12.41
N LYS A 579 9.93 -3.82 11.89
CA LYS A 579 9.83 -4.07 10.46
C LYS A 579 8.52 -3.56 9.87
N GLU A 580 7.41 -3.96 10.46
CA GLU A 580 6.08 -3.60 9.96
C GLU A 580 5.77 -2.12 10.17
N PHE A 581 6.38 -1.45 11.15
CA PHE A 581 6.41 0.00 11.24
C PHE A 581 7.15 0.62 10.05
N SER A 582 8.49 0.47 10.01
CA SER A 582 9.36 1.09 9.01
C SER A 582 8.92 0.77 7.58
N GLY A 583 8.59 -0.49 7.30
CA GLY A 583 8.18 -0.98 5.99
C GLY A 583 6.79 -0.54 5.51
N ASN A 584 5.99 0.12 6.35
CA ASN A 584 4.73 0.76 5.94
C ASN A 584 4.77 2.30 5.98
N THR A 585 5.76 2.93 6.63
CA THR A 585 6.08 4.36 6.43
C THR A 585 6.68 4.60 5.03
N CYS A 586 6.55 5.79 4.46
CA CYS A 586 7.07 6.04 3.10
C CYS A 586 8.59 6.28 3.07
N ASN A 587 9.14 6.96 4.08
CA ASN A 587 10.58 7.21 4.26
C ASN A 587 11.34 5.99 4.84
N GLY A 588 10.65 5.04 5.49
CA GLY A 588 11.24 3.77 5.92
C GLY A 588 11.15 2.65 4.87
N CYS A 589 10.06 2.57 4.09
CA CYS A 589 9.90 1.53 3.07
C CYS A 589 10.92 1.68 1.92
N HIS A 590 11.27 2.92 1.56
CA HIS A 590 12.28 3.19 0.53
C HIS A 590 13.71 3.17 1.10
N PHE A 591 14.67 2.77 0.27
CA PHE A 591 16.03 2.39 0.65
C PHE A 591 16.11 1.09 1.45
N LYS A 592 16.55 1.10 2.71
CA LYS A 592 17.11 -0.12 3.35
C LYS A 592 16.10 -1.25 3.49
N ASP A 593 14.89 -0.97 3.99
CA ASP A 593 13.96 -2.03 4.40
C ASP A 593 13.35 -2.81 3.22
N THR A 594 13.51 -2.34 1.98
CA THR A 594 13.15 -3.09 0.76
C THR A 594 14.33 -3.28 -0.21
N ASP A 595 15.56 -2.94 0.23
CA ASP A 595 16.78 -2.79 -0.57
C ASP A 595 16.54 -2.16 -1.96
N THR A 596 15.79 -1.06 -1.97
CA THR A 596 15.76 -0.18 -3.15
C THR A 596 17.00 0.72 -3.08
N THR A 597 18.15 0.21 -3.52
CA THR A 597 19.45 0.91 -3.42
C THR A 597 20.15 1.12 -4.77
N ASP A 598 19.39 1.13 -5.87
CA ASP A 598 19.87 1.45 -7.24
C ASP A 598 20.21 2.95 -7.40
N LEU A 599 21.24 3.40 -6.67
CA LEU A 599 21.78 4.76 -6.61
C LEU A 599 22.52 5.18 -7.90
N THR A 600 22.40 4.43 -8.98
CA THR A 600 23.08 4.71 -10.26
C THR A 600 22.61 5.98 -10.95
N GLY A 601 21.50 6.59 -10.49
CA GLY A 601 20.85 7.74 -11.11
C GLY A 601 20.18 7.46 -12.46
N ILE A 602 20.47 6.32 -13.08
CA ILE A 602 19.93 5.90 -14.38
C ILE A 602 18.51 5.33 -14.20
N ASN A 603 18.33 4.42 -13.25
CA ASN A 603 17.05 3.75 -13.05
C ASN A 603 16.14 4.47 -12.05
N ASN A 604 16.70 5.13 -11.02
CA ASN A 604 15.95 5.75 -9.91
C ASN A 604 15.00 4.80 -9.14
N ASN A 605 15.17 3.48 -9.32
CA ASN A 605 14.52 2.43 -8.52
C ASN A 605 15.20 2.21 -7.16
N ALA A 606 16.04 3.15 -6.73
CA ALA A 606 16.36 3.33 -5.32
C ALA A 606 15.19 3.92 -4.53
N PHE A 607 14.35 4.72 -5.20
CA PHE A 607 13.22 5.38 -4.55
C PHE A 607 11.87 4.97 -5.14
N THR A 608 11.82 4.72 -6.44
CA THR A 608 10.55 4.50 -7.13
C THR A 608 10.25 3.01 -7.33
N HIS A 609 8.97 2.66 -7.13
CA HIS A 609 8.44 1.35 -7.51
C HIS A 609 8.44 1.15 -9.04
N ILE A 610 8.25 2.24 -9.78
CA ILE A 610 8.25 2.32 -11.24
C ILE A 610 9.15 3.49 -11.65
N SER A 611 10.21 3.18 -12.38
CA SER A 611 11.24 4.12 -12.80
C SER A 611 10.72 5.26 -13.69
N PRO A 612 10.90 6.54 -13.34
CA PRO A 612 10.60 7.65 -14.25
C PRO A 612 11.65 7.85 -15.36
N THR A 613 12.86 7.32 -15.21
CA THR A 613 14.03 7.65 -16.06
C THR A 613 14.54 6.54 -16.96
N SER A 614 14.03 5.30 -16.84
CA SER A 614 14.49 4.16 -17.66
C SER A 614 13.86 4.04 -19.05
N GLY A 615 12.98 4.98 -19.43
CA GLY A 615 12.23 4.93 -20.69
C GLY A 615 10.94 4.13 -20.59
N ILE A 616 10.44 3.64 -21.73
CA ILE A 616 9.25 2.77 -21.85
C ILE A 616 9.70 1.39 -22.38
N PRO A 617 9.26 0.25 -21.80
CA PRO A 617 8.43 0.13 -20.60
C PRO A 617 9.22 0.43 -19.32
N ALA A 618 8.65 1.23 -18.42
CA ALA A 618 9.32 1.71 -17.21
C ALA A 618 9.77 0.56 -16.28
N LYS A 619 11.05 0.52 -15.90
CA LYS A 619 11.65 -0.55 -15.09
C LYS A 619 11.04 -0.62 -13.68
N LEU A 620 10.75 -1.82 -13.20
CA LEU A 620 10.23 -2.08 -11.83
C LEU A 620 11.34 -2.30 -10.79
N SER A 621 11.01 -2.13 -9.50
CA SER A 621 11.89 -2.48 -8.38
C SER A 621 11.96 -3.99 -8.13
N LYS A 622 13.01 -4.45 -7.42
CA LYS A 622 13.13 -5.86 -6.98
C LYS A 622 12.06 -6.23 -5.94
N PHE A 623 11.70 -5.31 -5.04
CA PHE A 623 10.59 -5.45 -4.09
C PHE A 623 9.28 -5.91 -4.76
N LEU A 624 8.90 -5.25 -5.85
CA LEU A 624 7.69 -5.65 -6.61
C LEU A 624 7.85 -7.02 -7.27
N THR A 625 8.99 -7.27 -7.91
CA THR A 625 9.17 -8.41 -8.83
C THR A 625 9.65 -9.70 -8.17
N GLY A 626 10.18 -9.65 -6.95
CA GLY A 626 10.87 -10.77 -6.30
C GLY A 626 12.18 -11.19 -6.99
N GLY A 627 12.66 -10.41 -7.96
CA GLY A 627 13.71 -10.83 -8.90
C GLY A 627 13.20 -11.62 -10.12
N GLY A 628 11.89 -11.93 -10.19
CA GLY A 628 11.25 -12.57 -11.33
C GLY A 628 10.19 -13.59 -10.94
N THR A 629 9.47 -14.09 -11.94
CA THR A 629 8.48 -15.17 -11.77
C THR A 629 9.14 -16.44 -11.24
N GLY A 630 8.65 -16.97 -10.11
CA GLY A 630 9.24 -18.14 -9.44
C GLY A 630 10.30 -17.79 -8.38
N PHE A 631 10.61 -16.51 -8.17
CA PHE A 631 11.63 -16.04 -7.22
C PHE A 631 11.03 -15.12 -6.15
N MET A 632 11.79 -14.98 -5.06
CA MET A 632 11.60 -13.97 -4.02
C MET A 632 12.92 -13.24 -3.77
N PHE A 633 12.84 -11.95 -3.47
CA PHE A 633 13.99 -11.09 -3.18
C PHE A 633 14.12 -10.91 -1.67
N SER A 634 15.21 -11.40 -1.10
CA SER A 634 15.48 -11.40 0.34
C SER A 634 16.40 -10.25 0.72
N VAL A 635 15.91 -9.42 1.65
CA VAL A 635 16.57 -8.19 2.13
C VAL A 635 16.96 -8.38 3.60
N PRO A 636 18.24 -8.23 3.99
CA PRO A 636 18.66 -8.22 5.40
C PRO A 636 17.79 -7.28 6.25
N ASP A 637 17.53 -7.62 7.52
CA ASP A 637 16.88 -6.63 8.39
C ASP A 637 17.73 -5.35 8.50
N ALA A 638 17.09 -4.20 8.33
CA ALA A 638 17.79 -2.93 8.15
C ALA A 638 18.46 -2.39 9.44
N GLN A 639 17.95 -2.78 10.62
CA GLN A 639 18.51 -2.41 11.93
C GLN A 639 19.42 -3.54 12.48
N PHE A 640 18.96 -4.79 12.43
CA PHE A 640 19.63 -5.91 13.11
C PHE A 640 20.56 -6.74 12.19
N GLY A 641 20.33 -6.68 10.87
CA GLY A 641 21.08 -7.38 9.83
C GLY A 641 20.66 -8.84 9.62
N ALA A 642 21.15 -9.43 8.51
CA ALA A 642 20.85 -10.80 8.08
C ALA A 642 21.15 -11.91 9.12
N GLY A 643 21.97 -11.61 10.14
CA GLY A 643 22.23 -12.52 11.26
C GLY A 643 21.08 -12.66 12.27
N VAL A 644 20.03 -11.85 12.16
CA VAL A 644 18.79 -11.95 12.95
C VAL A 644 17.64 -12.40 12.06
N THR A 645 17.42 -11.72 10.92
CA THR A 645 16.45 -12.14 9.91
C THR A 645 16.72 -11.49 8.56
N SER A 646 16.13 -12.05 7.50
CA SER A 646 16.07 -11.47 6.17
C SER A 646 14.64 -11.58 5.63
N TRP A 647 14.13 -10.47 5.10
CA TRP A 647 12.76 -10.26 4.68
C TRP A 647 12.58 -10.58 3.19
N PRO A 648 11.86 -11.67 2.83
CA PRO A 648 11.58 -11.99 1.43
C PRO A 648 10.46 -11.09 0.89
N PHE A 649 10.54 -10.75 -0.40
CA PHE A 649 9.52 -9.98 -1.11
C PHE A 649 9.20 -10.60 -2.48
N ALA A 650 7.92 -10.58 -2.85
CA ALA A 650 7.43 -10.99 -4.16
C ALA A 650 6.05 -10.35 -4.42
N ASP A 651 5.94 -9.02 -4.29
CA ASP A 651 4.64 -8.35 -4.15
C ASP A 651 3.71 -8.52 -5.38
N LEU A 652 4.26 -8.58 -6.60
CA LEU A 652 3.49 -8.92 -7.81
C LEU A 652 2.87 -10.32 -7.77
N LEU A 653 3.50 -11.29 -7.09
CA LEU A 653 2.91 -12.60 -6.87
C LEU A 653 1.77 -12.54 -5.83
N ARG A 654 1.93 -11.75 -4.76
CA ARG A 654 0.86 -11.51 -3.77
C ARG A 654 -0.38 -10.91 -4.44
N ARG A 655 -0.18 -9.83 -5.22
CA ARG A 655 -1.24 -9.20 -6.02
C ARG A 655 -1.86 -10.15 -7.06
N HIS A 656 -1.05 -10.98 -7.72
CA HIS A 656 -1.53 -12.01 -8.66
C HIS A 656 -2.42 -13.05 -7.97
N GLN A 657 -1.96 -13.62 -6.86
CA GLN A 657 -2.74 -14.62 -6.12
C GLN A 657 -4.03 -14.02 -5.56
N ARG A 658 -3.99 -12.78 -5.05
CA ARG A 658 -5.20 -12.07 -4.61
C ARG A 658 -6.16 -11.73 -5.75
N LEU A 659 -5.67 -11.38 -6.96
CA LEU A 659 -6.52 -11.17 -8.14
C LEU A 659 -7.38 -12.40 -8.46
N TYR A 660 -6.76 -13.59 -8.54
CA TYR A 660 -7.47 -14.82 -8.88
C TYR A 660 -8.26 -15.40 -7.69
N ASP A 661 -7.77 -15.25 -6.46
CA ASP A 661 -8.55 -15.52 -5.25
C ASP A 661 -9.89 -14.76 -5.27
N ILE A 662 -9.89 -13.48 -5.67
CA ILE A 662 -11.12 -12.68 -5.79
C ILE A 662 -11.94 -13.10 -7.02
N ALA A 663 -11.33 -13.18 -8.20
CA ALA A 663 -12.04 -13.43 -9.44
C ALA A 663 -12.68 -14.83 -9.53
N THR A 664 -12.04 -15.85 -8.93
CA THR A 664 -12.39 -17.26 -9.13
C THR A 664 -12.66 -18.05 -7.85
N CYS A 665 -12.18 -17.61 -6.67
CA CYS A 665 -12.26 -18.39 -5.43
C CYS A 665 -13.23 -17.81 -4.38
N GLN A 666 -13.97 -16.74 -4.67
CA GLN A 666 -14.95 -16.21 -3.72
C GLN A 666 -16.34 -16.84 -3.83
N THR A 667 -16.98 -16.94 -2.67
CA THR A 667 -18.41 -17.20 -2.47
C THR A 667 -18.99 -15.95 -1.81
N CYS A 668 -20.15 -15.46 -2.24
CA CYS A 668 -20.85 -14.37 -1.57
C CYS A 668 -21.71 -14.91 -0.42
N GLY A 669 -21.59 -14.28 0.74
CA GLY A 669 -22.55 -14.42 1.84
C GLY A 669 -23.26 -13.10 2.09
N ARG A 670 -24.54 -13.16 2.43
CA ARG A 670 -25.37 -12.00 2.78
C ARG A 670 -25.43 -11.88 4.30
N PHE A 671 -25.06 -10.71 4.84
CA PHE A 671 -24.91 -10.46 6.28
C PHE A 671 -25.74 -9.27 6.72
N PHE A 672 -26.51 -9.40 7.81
CA PHE A 672 -27.19 -8.26 8.41
C PHE A 672 -26.19 -7.33 9.10
N ALA A 673 -26.16 -6.06 8.66
CA ALA A 673 -25.50 -5.01 9.43
C ALA A 673 -26.33 -4.70 10.69
N LEU A 674 -25.68 -4.21 11.74
CA LEU A 674 -26.35 -3.84 12.99
C LEU A 674 -26.35 -2.32 13.16
N ASP A 675 -27.31 -1.80 13.92
CA ASP A 675 -27.33 -0.38 14.29
C ASP A 675 -26.34 -0.04 15.43
N ALA A 676 -25.87 1.21 15.45
CA ALA A 676 -25.01 1.73 16.50
C ALA A 676 -25.65 1.62 17.91
N GLY A 677 -26.98 1.73 17.99
CA GLY A 677 -27.75 1.50 19.22
C GLY A 677 -27.63 0.09 19.78
N PHE A 678 -27.18 -0.90 18.98
CA PHE A 678 -26.87 -2.24 19.47
C PHE A 678 -25.68 -2.24 20.44
N LEU A 679 -24.70 -1.34 20.25
CA LEU A 679 -23.55 -1.23 21.16
C LEU A 679 -23.94 -0.59 22.49
N VAL A 680 -24.79 0.45 22.45
CA VAL A 680 -25.39 1.04 23.66
C VAL A 680 -26.19 -0.01 24.42
N ARG A 681 -27.05 -0.78 23.73
CA ARG A 681 -27.82 -1.84 24.36
C ARG A 681 -26.96 -3.01 24.85
N MET A 682 -25.80 -3.26 24.22
CA MET A 682 -24.83 -4.24 24.68
C MET A 682 -24.19 -3.80 26.01
N GLU A 683 -23.81 -2.53 26.15
CA GLU A 683 -23.31 -1.99 27.41
C GLU A 683 -24.36 -2.06 28.53
N GLU A 684 -25.62 -1.71 28.25
CA GLU A 684 -26.73 -1.81 29.22
C GLU A 684 -26.96 -3.24 29.74
N VAL A 685 -26.69 -4.27 28.93
CA VAL A 685 -26.93 -5.68 29.27
C VAL A 685 -25.70 -6.35 29.88
N ALA A 686 -24.49 -6.06 29.36
CA ALA A 686 -23.25 -6.73 29.75
C ALA A 686 -22.32 -5.88 30.64
N GLY A 687 -22.60 -4.59 30.83
CA GLY A 687 -21.76 -3.66 31.60
C GLY A 687 -20.45 -3.25 30.90
N ALA A 688 -20.29 -3.61 29.63
CA ALA A 688 -19.19 -3.26 28.73
C ALA A 688 -19.49 -3.69 27.27
N VAL A 689 -18.72 -3.15 26.31
CA VAL A 689 -18.67 -3.59 24.91
C VAL A 689 -17.27 -4.17 24.61
N PRO A 690 -17.14 -5.39 24.05
CA PRO A 690 -15.84 -5.99 23.73
C PRO A 690 -15.34 -5.50 22.36
N PHE A 691 -15.17 -4.18 22.26
CA PHE A 691 -14.73 -3.47 21.06
C PHE A 691 -13.21 -3.51 20.91
N ASP A 692 -12.73 -4.11 19.83
CA ASP A 692 -11.32 -4.34 19.54
C ASP A 692 -10.90 -3.41 18.40
N ARG A 693 -10.29 -2.30 18.80
CA ARG A 693 -9.85 -1.21 17.93
C ARG A 693 -8.43 -1.49 17.41
N LEU A 694 -8.11 -1.01 16.21
CA LEU A 694 -6.72 -0.99 15.75
C LEU A 694 -5.86 -0.14 16.68
N SER A 695 -4.63 -0.59 16.93
CA SER A 695 -3.63 0.12 17.73
C SER A 695 -3.36 1.52 17.15
N GLY A 696 -3.39 2.55 18.01
CA GLY A 696 -3.08 3.93 17.66
C GLY A 696 -4.25 4.77 17.11
N THR A 697 -5.46 4.23 16.96
CA THR A 697 -6.59 5.00 16.39
C THR A 697 -7.22 5.96 17.43
N PRO A 698 -7.31 7.28 17.16
CA PRO A 698 -7.64 8.30 18.18
C PRO A 698 -9.14 8.51 18.45
N GLY A 699 -9.46 9.15 19.58
CA GLY A 699 -10.81 9.60 19.97
C GLY A 699 -11.52 8.71 21.00
N GLU A 700 -12.37 9.32 21.83
CA GLU A 700 -13.15 8.62 22.86
C GLU A 700 -14.25 7.73 22.26
N LEU A 701 -14.59 6.63 22.95
CA LEU A 701 -15.70 5.75 22.59
C LEU A 701 -16.92 6.07 23.47
N PRO A 702 -18.15 6.06 22.91
CA PRO A 702 -19.36 6.44 23.65
C PRO A 702 -19.88 5.34 24.60
N PHE A 703 -19.05 4.33 24.88
CA PHE A 703 -19.33 3.16 25.71
C PHE A 703 -18.04 2.67 26.38
N LYS A 704 -18.17 2.01 27.53
CA LYS A 704 -17.05 1.36 28.23
C LYS A 704 -16.61 0.09 27.48
N VAL A 705 -15.33 0.02 27.13
CA VAL A 705 -14.72 -1.20 26.58
C VAL A 705 -14.50 -2.25 27.68
N GLY A 706 -14.73 -3.53 27.37
CA GLY A 706 -14.45 -4.64 28.29
C GLY A 706 -15.01 -6.00 27.82
N PRO A 707 -14.52 -7.12 28.38
CA PRO A 707 -14.84 -8.47 27.93
C PRO A 707 -16.20 -8.98 28.42
N ILE A 708 -16.87 -9.77 27.57
CA ILE A 708 -18.09 -10.50 27.92
C ILE A 708 -17.71 -11.97 28.11
N ARG A 709 -17.77 -12.48 29.36
CA ARG A 709 -17.36 -13.85 29.73
C ARG A 709 -18.53 -14.80 30.07
N ASP A 710 -19.77 -14.34 30.03
CA ASP A 710 -20.96 -15.10 30.42
C ASP A 710 -21.79 -15.58 29.21
N LEU A 711 -22.25 -16.84 29.27
CA LEU A 711 -22.99 -17.49 28.18
C LEU A 711 -24.43 -16.98 28.05
N GLU A 712 -25.12 -16.72 29.16
CA GLU A 712 -26.51 -16.25 29.10
C GLU A 712 -26.58 -14.79 28.61
N THR A 713 -25.60 -13.96 28.99
CA THR A 713 -25.37 -12.62 28.42
C THR A 713 -25.07 -12.70 26.92
N MET A 714 -24.19 -13.60 26.49
CA MET A 714 -23.89 -13.83 25.07
C MET A 714 -25.14 -14.24 24.28
N LYS A 715 -25.97 -15.11 24.84
CA LYS A 715 -27.25 -15.57 24.25
C LYS A 715 -28.27 -14.43 24.13
N GLN A 716 -28.44 -13.62 25.17
CA GLN A 716 -29.32 -12.45 25.13
C GLN A 716 -28.88 -11.45 24.03
N LEU A 717 -27.58 -11.24 23.85
CA LEU A 717 -27.05 -10.41 22.77
C LEU A 717 -27.28 -11.01 21.37
N LEU A 718 -27.23 -12.34 21.24
CA LEU A 718 -27.56 -13.04 19.99
C LEU A 718 -29.05 -12.85 19.60
N GLU A 719 -29.95 -12.97 20.57
CA GLU A 719 -31.41 -12.76 20.39
C GLU A 719 -31.72 -11.28 20.05
N LEU A 720 -31.07 -10.34 20.75
CA LEU A 720 -31.25 -8.89 20.57
C LEU A 720 -30.89 -8.38 19.17
N ARG A 721 -30.08 -9.10 18.38
CA ARG A 721 -29.74 -8.72 16.98
C ARG A 721 -30.96 -8.39 16.13
N THR A 722 -32.07 -9.09 16.36
CA THR A 722 -33.35 -8.89 15.65
C THR A 722 -33.89 -7.46 15.74
N SER A 723 -33.71 -6.80 16.89
CA SER A 723 -34.22 -5.45 17.15
C SER A 723 -33.38 -4.33 16.53
N PHE A 724 -32.17 -4.65 16.03
CA PHE A 724 -31.19 -3.67 15.54
C PHE A 724 -30.65 -4.00 14.13
N ALA A 725 -31.24 -4.99 13.44
CA ALA A 725 -30.83 -5.38 12.10
C ALA A 725 -31.16 -4.30 11.06
N LYS A 726 -30.15 -3.85 10.31
CA LYS A 726 -30.24 -3.00 9.13
C LYS A 726 -30.31 -3.85 7.85
N GLU A 727 -30.53 -3.20 6.71
CA GLU A 727 -30.46 -3.85 5.39
C GLU A 727 -29.17 -4.69 5.22
N PRO A 728 -29.29 -5.98 4.86
CA PRO A 728 -28.14 -6.88 4.79
C PRO A 728 -27.33 -6.68 3.50
N ARG A 729 -26.01 -6.90 3.62
CA ARG A 729 -25.02 -6.64 2.57
C ARG A 729 -24.34 -7.91 2.11
N ASP A 730 -24.03 -7.98 0.82
CA ASP A 730 -23.29 -9.11 0.24
C ASP A 730 -21.78 -8.88 0.39
N THR A 731 -21.09 -9.82 1.05
CA THR A 731 -19.64 -9.76 1.30
C THR A 731 -18.98 -11.05 0.85
N PRO A 732 -17.80 -10.99 0.18
CA PRO A 732 -17.07 -12.20 -0.17
C PRO A 732 -16.59 -12.91 1.08
N LEU A 733 -16.86 -14.21 1.22
CA LEU A 733 -16.50 -14.95 2.44
C LEU A 733 -14.98 -14.96 2.70
N GLY A 734 -14.15 -14.97 1.65
CA GLY A 734 -12.69 -14.85 1.74
C GLY A 734 -12.18 -13.41 1.95
N PHE A 735 -13.06 -12.44 2.19
CA PHE A 735 -12.67 -11.13 2.73
C PHE A 735 -12.69 -11.14 4.26
N LEU A 736 -13.49 -12.01 4.89
CA LEU A 736 -13.70 -12.13 6.34
C LEU A 736 -12.47 -12.74 7.02
N ARG A 737 -11.37 -12.01 7.05
CA ARG A 737 -10.07 -12.45 7.56
C ARG A 737 -9.36 -11.23 8.16
N PRO A 738 -8.27 -11.42 8.94
CA PRO A 738 -7.46 -10.29 9.37
C PRO A 738 -7.09 -9.43 8.15
N PRO A 739 -7.23 -8.10 8.22
CA PRO A 739 -6.82 -7.25 7.11
C PRO A 739 -5.33 -7.49 6.87
N GLU A 740 -4.94 -7.70 5.61
CA GLU A 740 -3.52 -7.66 5.27
C GLU A 740 -2.97 -6.29 5.72
N PRO A 741 -1.76 -6.23 6.32
CA PRO A 741 -1.10 -4.98 6.70
C PRO A 741 -1.26 -3.92 5.61
N PHE A 742 -1.49 -2.67 6.00
CA PHE A 742 -1.89 -1.63 5.05
C PHE A 742 -0.74 -1.26 4.09
N VAL A 743 -0.64 -2.00 3.00
CA VAL A 743 0.43 -1.86 1.99
C VAL A 743 0.16 -0.61 1.15
N HIS A 744 0.82 0.51 1.47
CA HIS A 744 0.79 1.72 0.63
C HIS A 744 1.20 1.49 -0.84
#